data_AF-A0A653SZU0-F1
#
_entry.id   AF-A0A653SZU0-F1
#
_cell.length_a   1.000
_cell.length_b   1.000
_cell.length_c   1.000
_cell.angle_alpha   90.00
_cell.angle_beta   90.00
_cell.angle_gamma   90.00
#
_symmetry.space_group_name_H-M   'P 1'
#
loop_
_entity.id
_entity.type
_entity.pdbx_description
1 polymer ?
#
loop_
_entity_poly.entity_id
_entity_poly.type
_entity_poly.pdbx_seq_one_letter_code
_entity_poly.pdbx_strand_id
1 'polypeptide(L)'
;MSPFKRPVACGLVVSTAALFTLTATPAPAVADVADQPLTSSASAQVLELGALKLPGLPAVAAAGVATSEGTVTTTVAGGQAATADARNLDASLLGTSLPGLLAEASQTAPPDNAQPTVDGGAPGTVPGLLTLGISRAEAQARAVARGCPTGPLTSSTVSTANLSLLPVPTLGTLLALPGTVSTSQRTELVEVGGPDSQGVASSARGSIASLDLLSGSVQVRVLSAPELTATATGQAGADGATVTYDAPVVEVTGGGRTRTLPVDGSPLSFTSPDNPLLQVTLRAGQLDVSADAPDGTQAAGSAAVLEVRAGLLGAVPVLETELFPLEAAATAPVGGLDCTLVPGEDEDGDGLTNAEETDLTGTDPRDPDTDGDGTRDGAEDPDDDGLTNLEEVDGSENVGYGNQPTDPRDPDSDADGLTDGDEVAAGTDPNTADTDGGGVDDGTETDNGTDPLDPADDTPVDPGADDDGDGDGLTNGEETDLTGTDPQDADTDGDGTPDGAEDPDNDGLTNLEEVSGSENDDYANEPTDPRDPDSDNDGLTDGQEIDLTGTDPNTADTDGDGTPDAADDADNDGLTNLEEVSGSENPFGGDPTDPRDADSDNDRLTDGQEVTGSENDAFGEEPTDPNTADTDGGGVPDGTEVSGTPAGDPNDAADDAVTDPDADDDGDGLTNGEEVGQTFTDPADPDTDGDGTTDDAEDPDGDGLTNLEEVSGSENDGYGNAPTDPQDDDTDADGLTDGEEVDLTGTDPNAADTDDDGTTDDAEDADGDGATNLEEVSGSENDGYDNEPTDPRDPDSDADGLSDGDEVDVTLTDPNVADTDGGGVDDGTEVGAGTDPLDPTDDTPVVDGDTDGDGLTDAEEQELGTDPLDPDTDDDGLQDGPEVNQHQTDPLRKDTDRDGLTDGREVLRTSTDPLRKDTDGEGLTDGREVKRFKTDPLRKDTDRDGLNDRVEVTGSANKRYDRCPTNPLRKDTDRDRLSDRAEIKRYRTNPCDRDTDNGGISDGREVRNGTDPRVKGPGKGGRG
;
A
#
# COMPACT_ATOMS: atom_id res chain seq x y z
N MET A 1 -19.76 39.24 -69.45
CA MET A 1 -20.48 38.47 -68.42
C MET A 1 -19.45 37.69 -67.63
N SER A 2 -19.29 38.12 -66.39
CA SER A 2 -18.83 37.42 -65.17
C SER A 2 -19.15 35.90 -65.10
N PRO A 3 -18.58 35.13 -64.15
CA PRO A 3 -17.26 35.31 -63.55
C PRO A 3 -16.52 34.02 -63.03
N PHE A 4 -15.29 34.28 -62.57
CA PHE A 4 -14.54 33.71 -61.43
C PHE A 4 -14.16 32.23 -61.40
N LYS A 5 -12.96 31.96 -61.94
CA LYS A 5 -11.93 31.14 -61.27
C LYS A 5 -10.63 31.96 -61.23
N ARG A 6 -10.11 32.24 -60.04
CA ARG A 6 -8.73 32.70 -59.81
C ARG A 6 -8.13 31.84 -58.69
N PRO A 7 -6.89 31.36 -58.86
CA PRO A 7 -6.14 30.68 -57.81
C PRO A 7 -5.48 31.74 -56.91
N VAL A 8 -5.49 31.53 -55.60
CA VAL A 8 -4.72 32.35 -54.66
C VAL A 8 -3.73 31.45 -53.93
N ALA A 9 -2.48 31.63 -54.34
CA ALA A 9 -1.21 31.42 -53.66
C ALA A 9 -1.19 30.60 -52.35
N CYS A 10 -0.60 29.40 -52.40
CA CYS A 10 0.25 28.92 -51.32
C CYS A 10 1.41 29.91 -51.15
N GLY A 11 1.36 30.70 -50.09
CA GLY A 11 2.54 31.41 -49.58
C GLY A 11 3.42 30.40 -48.86
N LEU A 12 4.49 29.96 -49.54
CA LEU A 12 5.62 29.31 -48.90
C LEU A 12 6.29 30.35 -47.98
N VAL A 13 6.02 30.29 -46.68
CA VAL A 13 6.87 30.97 -45.69
C VAL A 13 8.10 30.08 -45.51
N VAL A 14 9.18 30.47 -46.19
CA VAL A 14 10.52 30.03 -45.84
C VAL A 14 10.84 30.68 -44.49
N SER A 15 10.73 29.92 -43.40
CA SER A 15 11.42 30.27 -42.17
C SER A 15 12.69 29.43 -42.07
N THR A 16 13.77 30.14 -41.80
CA THR A 16 15.16 29.70 -41.81
C THR A 16 15.40 28.47 -40.94
N ALA A 17 16.04 27.45 -41.53
CA ALA A 17 16.68 26.39 -40.76
C ALA A 17 17.62 27.03 -39.71
N ALA A 18 17.35 26.78 -38.43
CA ALA A 18 18.33 27.01 -37.40
C ALA A 18 19.41 25.93 -37.58
N LEU A 19 20.57 26.32 -38.11
CA LEU A 19 21.79 25.54 -37.95
C LEU A 19 22.19 25.64 -36.48
N PHE A 20 22.16 24.54 -35.73
CA PHE A 20 22.91 24.44 -34.49
C PHE A 20 24.08 23.47 -34.69
N THR A 21 25.28 24.01 -34.57
CA THR A 21 26.53 23.25 -34.48
C THR A 21 26.77 22.93 -33.02
N LEU A 22 26.59 21.67 -32.64
CA LEU A 22 27.06 21.13 -31.37
C LEU A 22 28.52 20.66 -31.56
N THR A 23 29.46 21.30 -30.88
CA THR A 23 30.79 20.71 -30.66
C THR A 23 31.22 21.01 -29.24
N ALA A 24 31.25 19.99 -28.39
CA ALA A 24 32.03 20.02 -27.17
C ALA A 24 32.74 18.67 -27.05
N THR A 25 34.06 18.70 -26.97
CA THR A 25 34.85 17.54 -26.57
C THR A 25 34.94 17.56 -25.04
N PRO A 26 34.64 16.45 -24.34
CA PRO A 26 34.70 16.41 -22.88
C PRO A 26 36.15 16.64 -22.39
N ALA A 27 36.28 17.41 -21.31
CA ALA A 27 37.53 17.54 -20.54
C ALA A 27 37.55 16.50 -19.42
N PRO A 28 38.72 15.98 -19.00
CA PRO A 28 38.80 15.02 -17.92
C PRO A 28 38.41 15.65 -16.57
N ALA A 29 37.76 14.85 -15.73
CA ALA A 29 37.39 15.17 -14.36
C ALA A 29 38.62 15.63 -13.53
N VAL A 30 38.43 16.68 -12.74
CA VAL A 30 39.36 17.08 -11.68
C VAL A 30 38.74 16.59 -10.37
N ALA A 31 39.51 15.83 -9.60
CA ALA A 31 39.13 15.21 -8.33
C ALA A 31 39.25 16.17 -7.13
N ASP A 32 38.42 15.85 -6.12
CA ASP A 32 38.42 16.16 -4.67
C ASP A 32 38.33 17.62 -4.18
N VAL A 33 37.16 17.98 -3.63
CA VAL A 33 36.83 18.05 -2.19
C VAL A 33 35.53 18.86 -2.03
N ALA A 34 34.52 18.24 -1.40
CA ALA A 34 33.62 18.78 -0.37
C ALA A 34 32.72 17.61 0.05
N ASP A 35 33.08 16.93 1.15
CA ASP A 35 32.32 15.83 1.75
C ASP A 35 31.21 16.34 2.70
N GLN A 36 31.10 17.66 2.86
CA GLN A 36 29.99 18.26 3.60
C GLN A 36 28.65 18.00 2.89
N PRO A 37 27.69 17.35 3.57
CA PRO A 37 26.40 17.00 2.98
C PRO A 37 25.58 18.27 2.71
N LEU A 38 25.11 18.40 1.49
CA LEU A 38 24.24 19.47 1.03
C LEU A 38 23.20 18.84 0.12
N THR A 39 21.94 19.10 0.43
CA THR A 39 20.82 18.78 -0.44
C THR A 39 20.05 20.04 -0.77
N SER A 40 19.65 20.17 -2.02
CA SER A 40 18.75 21.25 -2.41
C SER A 40 17.92 20.83 -3.60
N SER A 41 16.68 21.28 -3.61
CA SER A 41 15.77 21.12 -4.72
C SER A 41 15.00 22.40 -4.96
N ALA A 42 14.71 22.69 -6.21
CA ALA A 42 13.78 23.74 -6.58
C ALA A 42 13.03 23.31 -7.83
N SER A 43 11.70 23.36 -7.77
CA SER A 43 10.81 23.03 -8.87
C SER A 43 9.87 24.22 -9.13
N ALA A 44 9.58 24.46 -10.41
CA ALA A 44 8.59 25.44 -10.81
C ALA A 44 7.90 24.97 -12.09
N GLN A 45 6.57 24.95 -12.07
CA GLN A 45 5.77 24.60 -13.24
C GLN A 45 4.91 25.80 -13.68
N VAL A 46 4.46 25.84 -14.94
CA VAL A 46 3.52 26.90 -15.38
C VAL A 46 2.09 26.52 -15.03
N LEU A 47 1.77 25.24 -15.15
CA LEU A 47 0.45 24.68 -14.93
C LEU A 47 0.60 23.23 -14.52
N GLU A 48 -0.11 22.85 -13.47
CA GLU A 48 -0.34 21.46 -13.10
C GLU A 48 -1.82 21.14 -13.33
N LEU A 49 -2.07 20.23 -14.27
CA LEU A 49 -3.41 19.70 -14.51
C LEU A 49 -3.67 18.59 -13.50
N GLY A 50 -4.65 18.78 -12.62
CA GLY A 50 -5.23 17.69 -11.85
C GLY A 50 -6.14 16.83 -12.73
N ALA A 51 -6.96 15.97 -12.12
CA ALA A 51 -7.90 15.13 -12.84
C ALA A 51 -8.89 15.99 -13.67
N LEU A 52 -8.93 15.74 -14.99
CA LEU A 52 -9.92 16.34 -15.88
C LEU A 52 -11.04 15.32 -16.12
N LYS A 53 -12.16 15.47 -15.40
CA LYS A 53 -13.38 14.68 -15.58
C LYS A 53 -14.34 15.44 -16.49
N LEU A 54 -14.44 15.02 -17.76
CA LEU A 54 -15.40 15.54 -18.73
C LEU A 54 -16.26 14.37 -19.24
N PRO A 55 -17.60 14.49 -19.21
CA PRO A 55 -18.48 13.46 -19.75
C PRO A 55 -18.13 13.12 -21.21
N GLY A 56 -17.91 11.84 -21.51
CA GLY A 56 -17.57 11.34 -22.85
C GLY A 56 -16.12 11.57 -23.30
N LEU A 57 -15.18 11.86 -22.39
CA LEU A 57 -13.75 11.88 -22.66
C LEU A 57 -12.98 11.03 -21.63
N PRO A 58 -11.96 10.24 -22.06
CA PRO A 58 -11.14 9.48 -21.13
C PRO A 58 -10.45 10.41 -20.12
N ALA A 59 -10.41 9.97 -18.87
CA ALA A 59 -9.78 10.70 -17.78
C ALA A 59 -8.32 11.03 -18.13
N VAL A 60 -7.93 12.29 -17.94
CA VAL A 60 -6.55 12.73 -18.19
C VAL A 60 -5.77 12.62 -16.88
N ALA A 61 -4.75 11.75 -16.86
CA ALA A 61 -3.79 11.67 -15.76
C ALA A 61 -3.02 12.99 -15.60
N ALA A 62 -2.61 13.29 -14.37
CA ALA A 62 -1.97 14.55 -14.01
C ALA A 62 -0.80 14.90 -14.95
N ALA A 63 -0.75 16.15 -15.41
CA ALA A 63 0.25 16.59 -16.38
C ALA A 63 0.82 17.98 -16.03
N GLY A 64 2.15 18.03 -15.87
CA GLY A 64 2.90 19.25 -15.63
C GLY A 64 3.31 19.95 -16.92
N VAL A 65 3.02 21.25 -17.07
CA VAL A 65 3.41 22.03 -18.25
C VAL A 65 4.53 22.99 -17.90
N ALA A 66 5.58 22.98 -18.72
CA ALA A 66 6.75 23.85 -18.58
C ALA A 66 7.38 23.75 -17.19
N THR A 67 7.90 22.55 -16.88
CA THR A 67 8.60 22.21 -15.65
C THR A 67 10.07 22.65 -15.72
N SER A 68 10.53 23.34 -14.68
CA SER A 68 11.95 23.63 -14.46
C SER A 68 12.35 23.09 -13.11
N GLU A 69 13.33 22.19 -13.10
CA GLU A 69 13.80 21.48 -11.91
C GLU A 69 15.31 21.62 -11.77
N GLY A 70 15.76 21.61 -10.53
CA GLY A 70 17.17 21.54 -10.17
C GLY A 70 17.33 20.82 -8.86
N THR A 71 18.28 19.91 -8.83
CA THR A 71 18.69 19.20 -7.61
C THR A 71 20.19 19.30 -7.45
N VAL A 72 20.64 19.47 -6.21
CA VAL A 72 22.03 19.30 -5.82
C VAL A 72 22.05 18.34 -4.66
N THR A 73 22.84 17.29 -4.80
CA THR A 73 23.10 16.34 -3.73
C THR A 73 24.60 16.13 -3.63
N THR A 74 25.13 16.30 -2.43
CA THR A 74 26.47 15.85 -2.03
C THR A 74 26.29 14.87 -0.88
N THR A 75 26.66 13.61 -1.09
CA THR A 75 26.66 12.56 -0.06
C THR A 75 28.07 11.99 0.12
N VAL A 76 28.38 11.62 1.35
CA VAL A 76 29.70 11.11 1.78
C VAL A 76 30.08 9.81 1.05
N ALA A 77 29.11 8.97 0.70
CA ALA A 77 29.38 7.65 0.08
C ALA A 77 29.34 7.62 -1.47
N GLY A 78 28.97 8.71 -2.16
CA GLY A 78 28.34 8.56 -3.48
C GLY A 78 28.61 9.60 -4.56
N GLY A 79 29.54 10.53 -4.37
CA GLY A 79 29.94 11.46 -5.43
C GLY A 79 28.97 12.61 -5.66
N GLN A 80 29.54 13.76 -6.05
CA GLN A 80 28.79 14.98 -6.30
C GLN A 80 27.86 14.79 -7.50
N ALA A 81 26.59 15.19 -7.38
CA ALA A 81 25.66 15.26 -8.50
C ALA A 81 24.78 16.51 -8.37
N ALA A 82 25.08 17.52 -9.18
CA ALA A 82 24.16 18.60 -9.48
C ALA A 82 23.47 18.29 -10.79
N THR A 83 22.14 18.29 -10.79
CA THR A 83 21.30 18.03 -11.97
C THR A 83 20.38 19.22 -12.19
N ALA A 84 20.29 19.68 -13.43
CA ALA A 84 19.37 20.73 -13.83
C ALA A 84 18.59 20.26 -15.05
N ASP A 85 17.26 20.28 -14.95
CA ASP A 85 16.34 19.86 -16.00
C ASP A 85 15.34 20.98 -16.32
N ALA A 86 15.05 21.16 -17.60
CA ALA A 86 14.00 22.04 -18.08
C ALA A 86 13.22 21.30 -19.18
N ARG A 87 11.93 21.05 -18.94
CA ARG A 87 11.04 20.35 -19.86
C ARG A 87 9.79 21.18 -20.10
N ASN A 88 9.25 21.15 -21.31
CA ASN A 88 8.05 21.93 -21.65
C ASN A 88 6.73 21.18 -21.37
N LEU A 89 6.76 19.87 -21.18
CA LEU A 89 5.65 19.03 -20.75
C LEU A 89 6.25 17.83 -20.03
N ASP A 90 5.81 17.57 -18.82
CA ASP A 90 6.03 16.33 -18.09
C ASP A 90 4.74 15.51 -18.13
N ALA A 91 4.88 14.19 -18.12
CA ALA A 91 3.82 13.18 -18.25
C ALA A 91 3.34 12.75 -19.65
N SER A 92 2.99 11.47 -19.65
CA SER A 92 2.26 10.72 -20.66
C SER A 92 0.81 11.21 -20.69
N LEU A 93 0.42 11.91 -21.75
CA LEU A 93 -0.96 12.32 -21.95
C LEU A 93 -1.71 11.15 -22.58
N LEU A 94 -2.70 10.59 -21.87
CA LEU A 94 -3.54 9.47 -22.34
C LEU A 94 -2.73 8.20 -22.69
N GLY A 95 -1.71 7.85 -21.89
CA GLY A 95 -0.91 6.64 -22.12
C GLY A 95 -0.03 6.68 -23.39
N THR A 96 0.04 7.81 -24.11
CA THR A 96 0.77 7.91 -25.38
C THR A 96 2.06 8.71 -25.23
N SER A 97 3.20 8.12 -25.65
CA SER A 97 4.44 8.89 -25.83
C SER A 97 4.24 9.92 -26.95
N LEU A 98 4.51 11.21 -26.70
CA LEU A 98 4.36 12.31 -27.68
C LEU A 98 5.70 12.65 -28.38
N PRO A 99 6.09 11.99 -29.48
CA PRO A 99 7.37 12.27 -30.13
C PRO A 99 7.36 13.63 -30.84
N GLY A 100 8.23 14.54 -30.39
CA GLY A 100 8.56 15.79 -31.09
C GLY A 100 7.79 17.04 -30.64
N LEU A 101 7.02 16.95 -29.55
CA LEU A 101 6.42 18.10 -28.87
C LEU A 101 7.35 18.74 -27.82
N LEU A 102 8.43 18.05 -27.46
CA LEU A 102 9.19 18.31 -26.25
C LEU A 102 10.45 19.16 -26.53
N ALA A 103 10.58 20.30 -25.84
CA ALA A 103 11.83 21.02 -25.67
C ALA A 103 12.37 20.64 -24.30
N GLU A 104 13.46 19.88 -24.30
CA GLU A 104 14.09 19.35 -23.10
C GLU A 104 15.55 19.79 -23.09
N ALA A 105 16.00 20.36 -21.99
CA ALA A 105 17.42 20.60 -21.74
C ALA A 105 17.76 19.99 -20.38
N SER A 106 18.77 19.13 -20.34
CA SER A 106 19.28 18.50 -19.14
C SER A 106 20.80 18.70 -19.04
N GLN A 107 21.32 18.91 -17.83
CA GLN A 107 22.75 18.96 -17.54
C GLN A 107 23.04 18.38 -16.16
N THR A 108 24.11 17.58 -16.09
CA THR A 108 24.58 16.91 -14.86
C THR A 108 26.05 17.20 -14.61
N ALA A 109 26.43 17.53 -13.37
CA ALA A 109 27.80 17.80 -12.98
C ALA A 109 28.17 17.10 -11.66
N PRO A 110 29.39 16.52 -11.53
CA PRO A 110 30.34 16.04 -12.55
C PRO A 110 29.80 14.94 -13.50
N PRO A 111 30.44 14.70 -14.69
CA PRO A 111 31.67 15.29 -15.20
C PRO A 111 31.48 16.54 -16.08
N ASP A 112 30.24 16.98 -16.38
CA ASP A 112 29.98 18.06 -17.33
C ASP A 112 29.84 19.44 -16.66
N ASN A 113 30.98 20.11 -16.46
CA ASN A 113 31.02 21.51 -15.99
C ASN A 113 30.98 22.53 -17.16
N ALA A 114 30.44 22.18 -18.33
CA ALA A 114 30.52 22.99 -19.54
C ALA A 114 29.47 24.14 -19.63
N GLN A 115 29.26 24.66 -20.84
CA GLN A 115 28.30 25.74 -21.12
C GLN A 115 26.86 25.22 -20.99
N PRO A 116 25.87 26.10 -20.74
CA PRO A 116 24.47 25.70 -20.64
C PRO A 116 23.99 24.90 -21.86
N THR A 117 23.23 23.83 -21.62
CA THR A 117 22.49 23.11 -22.66
C THR A 117 21.26 23.94 -23.04
N VAL A 118 21.01 24.14 -24.34
CA VAL A 118 19.88 24.92 -24.84
C VAL A 118 19.21 24.17 -25.97
N ASP A 119 17.94 23.83 -25.79
CA ASP A 119 17.12 23.16 -26.78
C ASP A 119 15.81 23.92 -27.04
N GLY A 120 15.36 23.87 -28.29
CA GLY A 120 14.18 24.60 -28.76
C GLY A 120 13.19 23.68 -29.45
N GLY A 121 11.93 23.75 -29.02
CA GLY A 121 10.81 22.95 -29.56
C GLY A 121 10.01 23.71 -30.60
N ALA A 122 9.48 23.00 -31.59
CA ALA A 122 8.48 23.55 -32.52
C ALA A 122 7.11 23.66 -31.80
N PRO A 123 6.19 24.52 -32.28
CA PRO A 123 4.82 24.54 -31.77
C PRO A 123 4.16 23.17 -31.93
N GLY A 124 3.44 22.73 -30.89
CA GLY A 124 2.79 21.43 -30.82
C GLY A 124 1.30 21.55 -30.51
N THR A 125 0.50 20.62 -31.02
CA THR A 125 -0.94 20.56 -30.76
C THR A 125 -1.34 19.12 -30.46
N VAL A 126 -1.93 18.90 -29.29
CA VAL A 126 -2.75 17.72 -29.01
C VAL A 126 -4.19 18.09 -29.40
N PRO A 127 -4.78 17.45 -30.42
CA PRO A 127 -6.14 17.78 -30.86
C PRO A 127 -7.15 17.68 -29.72
N GLY A 128 -8.00 18.70 -29.56
CA GLY A 128 -9.10 18.71 -28.57
C GLY A 128 -8.72 19.16 -27.16
N LEU A 129 -7.47 18.94 -26.72
CA LEU A 129 -7.11 19.09 -25.29
C LEU A 129 -6.10 20.21 -25.02
N LEU A 130 -4.96 20.26 -25.72
CA LEU A 130 -3.86 21.16 -25.39
C LEU A 130 -3.14 21.69 -26.62
N THR A 131 -2.98 23.00 -26.72
CA THR A 131 -2.16 23.67 -27.74
C THR A 131 -0.99 24.40 -27.10
N LEU A 132 0.23 24.04 -27.49
CA LEU A 132 1.49 24.61 -27.02
C LEU A 132 2.17 25.45 -28.11
N GLY A 133 2.57 26.67 -27.75
CA GLY A 133 3.38 27.54 -28.60
C GLY A 133 4.84 27.08 -28.74
N ILE A 134 5.68 27.92 -29.38
CA ILE A 134 7.14 27.67 -29.43
C ILE A 134 7.69 27.63 -28.01
N SER A 135 8.48 26.60 -27.69
CA SER A 135 9.12 26.40 -26.40
C SER A 135 10.65 26.50 -26.49
N ARG A 136 11.29 26.93 -25.40
CA ARG A 136 12.75 26.99 -25.24
C ARG A 136 13.12 26.58 -23.82
N ALA A 137 14.02 25.61 -23.72
CA ALA A 137 14.57 25.10 -22.46
C ALA A 137 16.07 25.42 -22.39
N GLU A 138 16.53 25.86 -21.23
CA GLU A 138 17.94 26.06 -20.88
C GLU A 138 18.22 25.38 -19.54
N ALA A 139 19.32 24.64 -19.45
CA ALA A 139 19.76 23.99 -18.21
C ALA A 139 21.27 24.13 -17.99
N GLN A 140 21.66 24.37 -16.74
CA GLN A 140 23.05 24.49 -16.30
C GLN A 140 23.24 23.85 -14.92
N ALA A 141 24.24 22.99 -14.77
CA ALA A 141 24.67 22.40 -13.50
C ALA A 141 26.19 22.57 -13.29
N ARG A 142 26.62 22.67 -12.04
CA ARG A 142 28.02 22.84 -11.63
C ARG A 142 28.31 22.04 -10.37
N ALA A 143 29.47 21.39 -10.36
CA ALA A 143 30.01 20.75 -9.16
C ALA A 143 30.49 21.78 -8.13
N VAL A 144 30.31 21.46 -6.84
CA VAL A 144 30.93 22.18 -5.72
C VAL A 144 32.40 21.75 -5.61
N ALA A 145 33.35 22.68 -5.61
CA ALA A 145 34.78 22.36 -5.54
C ALA A 145 35.52 23.40 -4.69
N ARG A 146 36.76 23.09 -4.28
CA ARG A 146 37.64 23.99 -3.49
C ARG A 146 37.54 25.46 -3.92
N GLY A 147 37.20 26.31 -2.96
CA GLY A 147 37.11 27.77 -3.13
C GLY A 147 35.76 28.28 -3.66
N CYS A 148 34.69 27.48 -3.53
CA CYS A 148 33.28 27.72 -3.85
C CYS A 148 32.98 28.38 -5.22
N PRO A 149 32.14 27.75 -6.07
CA PRO A 149 31.86 28.29 -7.39
C PRO A 149 31.21 29.67 -7.31
N THR A 150 31.76 30.65 -8.03
CA THR A 150 31.11 31.96 -8.18
C THR A 150 29.94 31.83 -9.18
N GLY A 151 28.72 31.66 -8.69
CA GLY A 151 27.50 31.54 -9.48
C GLY A 151 26.61 30.37 -9.04
N PRO A 152 25.43 30.19 -9.66
CA PRO A 152 24.50 29.16 -9.24
C PRO A 152 25.03 27.75 -9.49
N LEU A 153 24.73 26.84 -8.56
CA LEU A 153 25.04 25.41 -8.65
C LEU A 153 24.16 24.75 -9.71
N THR A 154 22.87 25.06 -9.70
CA THR A 154 21.92 24.67 -10.74
C THR A 154 21.12 25.88 -11.19
N SER A 155 20.79 25.89 -12.48
CA SER A 155 19.87 26.86 -13.05
C SER A 155 19.19 26.23 -14.24
N SER A 156 17.86 26.21 -14.21
CA SER A 156 17.07 25.81 -15.36
C SER A 156 15.97 26.83 -15.65
N THR A 157 15.63 26.97 -16.92
CA THR A 157 14.61 27.91 -17.37
C THR A 157 13.90 27.33 -18.57
N VAL A 158 12.57 27.30 -18.51
CA VAL A 158 11.72 26.94 -19.65
C VAL A 158 10.79 28.09 -19.96
N SER A 159 10.57 28.36 -21.24
CA SER A 159 9.62 29.38 -21.70
C SER A 159 8.78 28.87 -22.85
N THR A 160 7.47 29.17 -22.83
CA THR A 160 6.51 28.77 -23.86
C THR A 160 5.69 29.98 -24.31
N ALA A 161 5.46 30.11 -25.63
CA ALA A 161 4.97 31.38 -26.21
C ALA A 161 3.45 31.62 -26.17
N ASN A 162 2.63 30.57 -26.00
CA ASN A 162 1.17 30.60 -25.76
C ASN A 162 0.72 29.22 -25.26
N LEU A 163 -0.27 29.18 -24.36
CA LEU A 163 -0.93 27.94 -23.90
C LEU A 163 -2.45 28.08 -24.08
N SER A 164 -3.12 27.03 -24.57
CA SER A 164 -4.58 26.94 -24.57
C SER A 164 -5.02 25.54 -24.24
N LEU A 165 -5.93 25.42 -23.26
CA LEU A 165 -6.54 24.15 -22.85
C LEU A 165 -8.00 24.10 -23.28
N LEU A 166 -8.44 22.90 -23.66
CA LEU A 166 -9.82 22.60 -24.08
C LEU A 166 -10.38 23.59 -25.10
N PRO A 167 -9.77 23.78 -26.28
CA PRO A 167 -10.35 24.60 -27.34
C PRO A 167 -11.49 23.85 -28.06
N VAL A 168 -12.57 23.52 -27.35
CA VAL A 168 -13.71 22.76 -27.91
C VAL A 168 -14.68 23.73 -28.58
N PRO A 169 -15.16 23.47 -29.83
CA PRO A 169 -16.04 24.39 -30.55
C PRO A 169 -17.39 24.70 -29.86
N THR A 170 -17.85 23.80 -28.98
CA THR A 170 -19.14 23.86 -28.28
C THR A 170 -19.06 24.49 -26.89
N LEU A 171 -17.97 24.24 -26.15
CA LEU A 171 -17.75 24.74 -24.78
C LEU A 171 -16.87 26.00 -24.72
N GLY A 172 -16.23 26.38 -25.84
CA GLY A 172 -15.27 27.48 -25.88
C GLY A 172 -13.92 27.10 -25.26
N THR A 173 -13.03 28.08 -25.06
CA THR A 173 -11.72 27.86 -24.40
C THR A 173 -11.86 28.07 -22.90
N LEU A 174 -11.62 27.04 -22.10
CA LEU A 174 -11.76 27.12 -20.64
C LEU A 174 -10.62 27.95 -20.01
N LEU A 175 -9.38 27.67 -20.42
CA LEU A 175 -8.16 28.34 -19.96
C LEU A 175 -7.27 28.70 -21.16
N ALA A 176 -6.86 29.96 -21.25
CA ALA A 176 -5.83 30.40 -22.19
C ALA A 176 -4.82 31.32 -21.51
N LEU A 177 -3.53 31.05 -21.71
CA LEU A 177 -2.44 31.93 -21.33
C LEU A 177 -1.88 32.60 -22.59
N PRO A 178 -2.42 33.75 -23.01
CA PRO A 178 -1.86 34.52 -24.12
C PRO A 178 -0.52 35.15 -23.75
N GLY A 179 0.52 34.82 -24.52
CA GLY A 179 1.86 35.39 -24.36
C GLY A 179 2.89 34.41 -23.79
N THR A 180 4.11 34.91 -23.61
CA THR A 180 5.22 34.09 -23.13
C THR A 180 5.15 33.91 -21.62
N VAL A 181 5.03 32.66 -21.19
CA VAL A 181 5.19 32.22 -19.82
C VAL A 181 6.51 31.48 -19.67
N SER A 182 7.18 31.70 -18.57
CA SER A 182 8.41 31.02 -18.19
C SER A 182 8.42 30.68 -16.71
N THR A 183 9.06 29.58 -16.39
CA THR A 183 9.49 29.21 -15.04
C THR A 183 11.01 29.15 -15.04
N SER A 184 11.58 29.48 -13.89
CA SER A 184 13.00 29.32 -13.67
C SER A 184 13.23 28.91 -12.24
N GLN A 185 14.12 27.95 -12.05
CA GLN A 185 14.68 27.63 -10.75
C GLN A 185 16.17 27.99 -10.72
N ARG A 186 16.65 28.23 -9.51
CA ARG A 186 18.06 28.40 -9.24
C ARG A 186 18.39 27.95 -7.82
N THR A 187 19.45 27.15 -7.72
CA THR A 187 20.18 26.94 -6.46
C THR A 187 21.51 27.69 -6.48
N GLU A 188 21.80 28.44 -5.42
CA GLU A 188 23.08 29.15 -5.25
C GLU A 188 23.59 29.10 -3.81
N LEU A 189 24.90 29.30 -3.66
CA LEU A 189 25.55 29.46 -2.36
C LEU A 189 25.38 30.92 -1.90
N VAL A 190 25.00 31.11 -0.63
CA VAL A 190 24.74 32.42 -0.01
C VAL A 190 25.76 32.67 1.09
N GLU A 191 26.35 33.86 1.13
CA GLU A 191 27.38 34.20 2.13
C GLU A 191 26.79 34.25 3.55
N VAL A 192 27.35 33.44 4.46
CA VAL A 192 26.98 33.37 5.87
C VAL A 192 28.19 33.78 6.72
N GLY A 193 28.08 34.86 7.51
CA GLY A 193 29.13 35.29 8.45
C GLY A 193 30.47 35.78 7.85
N GLY A 194 30.75 35.59 6.56
CA GLY A 194 31.96 36.02 5.85
C GLY A 194 32.17 35.28 4.51
N PRO A 195 33.21 35.61 3.72
CA PRO A 195 33.36 35.11 2.34
C PRO A 195 33.62 33.61 2.21
N ASP A 196 33.93 32.94 3.32
CA ASP A 196 34.43 31.57 3.37
C ASP A 196 33.39 30.57 3.91
N SER A 197 32.32 31.02 4.58
CA SER A 197 31.16 30.18 4.98
C SER A 197 29.95 30.52 4.10
N GLN A 198 29.31 29.47 3.57
CA GLN A 198 28.22 29.57 2.62
C GLN A 198 27.00 28.76 3.09
N GLY A 199 25.84 29.39 3.16
CA GLY A 199 24.57 28.71 3.18
C GLY A 199 24.14 28.31 1.77
N VAL A 200 23.00 27.63 1.70
CA VAL A 200 22.40 27.14 0.46
C VAL A 200 21.05 27.82 0.32
N ALA A 201 20.81 28.45 -0.83
CA ALA A 201 19.51 28.97 -1.19
C ALA A 201 19.00 28.37 -2.48
N SER A 202 17.77 27.88 -2.41
CA SER A 202 16.97 27.37 -3.52
C SER A 202 15.85 28.34 -3.80
N SER A 203 15.72 28.77 -5.05
CA SER A 203 14.67 29.69 -5.47
C SER A 203 13.93 29.17 -6.68
N ALA A 204 12.60 29.24 -6.61
CA ALA A 204 11.67 28.89 -7.68
C ALA A 204 10.88 30.15 -8.06
N ARG A 205 10.86 30.49 -9.36
CA ARG A 205 10.22 31.70 -9.88
C ARG A 205 9.31 31.39 -11.06
N GLY A 206 8.10 31.92 -11.00
CA GLY A 206 7.18 32.00 -12.13
C GLY A 206 7.35 33.31 -12.92
N SER A 207 6.63 33.44 -14.03
CA SER A 207 6.59 34.69 -14.80
C SER A 207 5.18 35.24 -14.92
N ILE A 208 5.08 36.48 -15.39
CA ILE A 208 3.82 37.22 -15.42
C ILE A 208 3.01 36.85 -16.68
N ALA A 209 1.97 36.06 -16.51
CA ALA A 209 0.97 35.78 -17.54
C ALA A 209 -0.29 36.63 -17.36
N SER A 210 -0.94 36.96 -18.47
CA SER A 210 -2.39 37.20 -18.46
C SER A 210 -3.06 35.85 -18.67
N LEU A 211 -4.09 35.58 -17.88
CA LEU A 211 -4.92 34.40 -18.01
C LEU A 211 -6.32 34.81 -18.46
N ASP A 212 -6.76 34.22 -19.56
CA ASP A 212 -8.12 34.35 -20.07
C ASP A 212 -8.89 33.07 -19.72
N LEU A 213 -9.93 33.20 -18.89
CA LEU A 213 -10.84 32.15 -18.46
C LEU A 213 -12.20 32.33 -19.16
N LEU A 214 -12.91 31.21 -19.38
CA LEU A 214 -14.27 31.21 -19.94
C LEU A 214 -14.38 31.99 -21.27
N SER A 215 -13.52 31.62 -22.22
CA SER A 215 -13.39 32.28 -23.53
C SER A 215 -13.11 33.80 -23.45
N GLY A 216 -12.43 34.23 -22.38
CA GLY A 216 -12.04 35.63 -22.12
C GLY A 216 -13.08 36.45 -21.37
N SER A 217 -14.13 35.82 -20.83
CA SER A 217 -15.15 36.47 -20.00
C SER A 217 -14.64 36.84 -18.60
N VAL A 218 -13.64 36.11 -18.12
CA VAL A 218 -12.89 36.41 -16.89
C VAL A 218 -11.42 36.56 -17.27
N GLN A 219 -10.85 37.72 -16.99
CA GLN A 219 -9.44 38.02 -17.25
C GLN A 219 -8.71 38.14 -15.93
N VAL A 220 -7.74 37.26 -15.71
CA VAL A 220 -6.85 37.29 -14.56
C VAL A 220 -5.51 37.87 -15.00
N ARG A 221 -5.06 38.90 -14.30
CA ARG A 221 -3.82 39.59 -14.62
C ARG A 221 -2.93 39.60 -13.40
N VAL A 222 -1.84 38.86 -13.50
CA VAL A 222 -0.77 38.84 -12.51
C VAL A 222 0.05 40.14 -12.69
N LEU A 223 0.29 40.88 -11.60
CA LEU A 223 1.03 42.16 -11.64
C LEU A 223 2.48 42.03 -11.18
N SER A 224 2.80 41.02 -10.37
CA SER A 224 4.13 40.69 -9.88
C SER A 224 4.38 39.19 -10.03
N ALA A 225 5.61 38.82 -10.38
CA ALA A 225 6.01 37.41 -10.47
C ALA A 225 6.05 36.79 -9.07
N PRO A 226 5.57 35.56 -8.89
CA PRO A 226 5.75 34.82 -7.66
C PRO A 226 7.20 34.36 -7.53
N GLU A 227 7.70 34.33 -6.30
CA GLU A 227 9.01 33.79 -5.97
C GLU A 227 8.94 33.10 -4.61
N LEU A 228 9.36 31.84 -4.58
CA LEU A 228 9.56 31.06 -3.38
C LEU A 228 11.05 30.84 -3.21
N THR A 229 11.59 31.14 -2.03
CA THR A 229 12.99 30.92 -1.70
C THR A 229 13.11 30.23 -0.35
N ALA A 230 13.76 29.07 -0.34
CA ALA A 230 14.20 28.37 0.86
C ALA A 230 15.70 28.59 1.05
N THR A 231 16.11 29.01 2.24
CA THR A 231 17.51 29.27 2.58
C THR A 231 17.85 28.53 3.87
N ALA A 232 18.86 27.65 3.81
CA ALA A 232 19.46 27.00 4.97
C ALA A 232 20.90 27.48 5.12
N THR A 233 21.25 28.00 6.29
CA THR A 233 22.57 28.59 6.55
C THR A 233 23.43 27.75 7.49
N GLY A 234 22.86 26.74 8.14
CA GLY A 234 23.53 25.94 9.16
C GLY A 234 23.81 26.69 10.45
N GLN A 235 23.19 27.85 10.67
CA GLN A 235 23.39 28.67 11.86
C GLN A 235 22.13 28.66 12.72
N ALA A 236 22.26 28.38 14.02
CA ALA A 236 21.11 28.35 14.92
C ALA A 236 20.37 29.72 15.00
N GLY A 237 19.04 29.65 15.11
CA GLY A 237 18.16 30.80 15.34
C GLY A 237 17.31 31.20 14.13
N ALA A 238 16.45 32.21 14.32
CA ALA A 238 15.37 32.57 13.38
C ALA A 238 15.80 33.11 12.00
N ASP A 239 17.10 33.37 11.80
CA ASP A 239 17.68 33.76 10.50
C ASP A 239 18.46 32.59 9.86
N GLY A 240 18.45 31.42 10.51
CA GLY A 240 19.22 30.22 10.23
C GLY A 240 18.68 29.38 9.09
N ALA A 241 17.40 29.01 9.22
CA ALA A 241 16.56 28.43 8.20
C ALA A 241 15.43 29.44 7.90
N THR A 242 15.20 29.76 6.63
CA THR A 242 14.15 30.71 6.25
C THR A 242 13.46 30.30 4.96
N VAL A 243 12.13 30.30 4.97
CA VAL A 243 11.28 30.16 3.79
C VAL A 243 10.58 31.49 3.53
N THR A 244 10.78 32.05 2.34
CA THR A 244 10.19 33.33 1.95
C THR A 244 9.36 33.18 0.68
N TYR A 245 8.13 33.69 0.72
CA TYR A 245 7.22 33.70 -0.42
C TYR A 245 6.77 35.11 -0.76
N ASP A 246 7.18 35.61 -1.92
CA ASP A 246 6.70 36.86 -2.48
C ASP A 246 5.39 36.61 -3.26
N ALA A 247 4.28 36.61 -2.52
CA ALA A 247 2.95 36.36 -3.08
C ALA A 247 2.59 37.37 -4.20
N PRO A 248 2.03 36.91 -5.34
CA PRO A 248 1.74 37.77 -6.47
C PRO A 248 0.49 38.63 -6.24
N VAL A 249 0.49 39.86 -6.76
CA VAL A 249 -0.73 40.67 -6.81
C VAL A 249 -1.53 40.31 -8.05
N VAL A 250 -2.70 39.72 -7.84
CA VAL A 250 -3.58 39.25 -8.93
C VAL A 250 -4.81 40.16 -9.05
N GLU A 251 -4.99 40.77 -10.23
CA GLU A 251 -6.22 41.49 -10.60
C GLU A 251 -7.12 40.59 -11.44
N VAL A 252 -8.34 40.34 -10.96
CA VAL A 252 -9.36 39.58 -11.67
C VAL A 252 -10.43 40.52 -12.21
N THR A 253 -10.70 40.47 -13.51
CA THR A 253 -11.76 41.24 -14.18
C THR A 253 -12.82 40.29 -14.74
N GLY A 254 -14.02 40.33 -14.16
CA GLY A 254 -15.16 39.51 -14.58
C GLY A 254 -16.48 40.27 -14.41
N GLY A 255 -17.48 40.03 -15.28
CA GLY A 255 -18.78 40.72 -15.23
C GLY A 255 -18.69 42.26 -15.36
N GLY A 256 -17.63 42.76 -15.99
CA GLY A 256 -17.36 44.20 -16.18
C GLY A 256 -16.80 44.94 -14.94
N ARG A 257 -16.35 44.22 -13.91
CA ARG A 257 -15.72 44.78 -12.70
C ARG A 257 -14.35 44.14 -12.46
N THR A 258 -13.40 44.95 -12.01
CA THR A 258 -12.07 44.50 -11.59
C THR A 258 -12.03 44.40 -10.06
N ARG A 259 -11.53 43.28 -9.55
CA ARG A 259 -11.31 42.96 -8.14
C ARG A 259 -9.88 42.46 -7.95
N THR A 260 -9.30 42.65 -6.78
CA THR A 260 -8.03 42.00 -6.40
C THR A 260 -8.36 40.66 -5.77
N LEU A 261 -7.60 39.62 -6.09
CA LEU A 261 -7.74 38.31 -5.45
C LEU A 261 -7.37 38.45 -3.96
N PRO A 262 -8.21 37.98 -3.02
CA PRO A 262 -7.86 37.98 -1.61
C PRO A 262 -6.65 37.08 -1.36
N VAL A 263 -5.62 37.62 -0.71
CA VAL A 263 -4.40 36.87 -0.33
C VAL A 263 -4.61 35.99 0.91
N ASP A 264 -5.79 36.05 1.53
CA ASP A 264 -6.20 35.22 2.67
C ASP A 264 -6.81 33.88 2.23
N GLY A 265 -6.76 33.55 0.94
CA GLY A 265 -7.34 32.32 0.38
C GLY A 265 -8.85 32.39 0.11
N SER A 266 -9.54 33.50 0.41
CA SER A 266 -10.99 33.61 0.19
C SER A 266 -11.37 33.50 -1.30
N PRO A 267 -12.37 32.67 -1.66
CA PRO A 267 -12.69 32.39 -3.06
C PRO A 267 -13.36 33.57 -3.79
N LEU A 268 -13.05 33.71 -5.07
CA LEU A 268 -13.78 34.56 -6.02
C LEU A 268 -14.43 33.69 -7.11
N SER A 269 -15.76 33.61 -7.09
CA SER A 269 -16.53 32.82 -8.06
C SER A 269 -17.15 33.66 -9.18
N PHE A 270 -17.15 33.11 -10.39
CA PHE A 270 -17.70 33.71 -11.60
C PHE A 270 -18.48 32.66 -12.40
N THR A 271 -19.65 33.02 -12.91
CA THR A 271 -20.45 32.16 -13.79
C THR A 271 -20.24 32.56 -15.25
N SER A 272 -20.14 31.58 -16.15
CA SER A 272 -19.98 31.81 -17.58
C SER A 272 -21.19 32.54 -18.18
N PRO A 273 -21.00 33.60 -18.99
CA PRO A 273 -22.10 34.28 -19.67
C PRO A 273 -22.75 33.43 -20.77
N ASP A 274 -21.99 32.52 -21.36
CA ASP A 274 -22.41 31.69 -22.50
C ASP A 274 -22.99 30.34 -22.02
N ASN A 275 -22.63 29.89 -20.81
CA ASN A 275 -23.24 28.73 -20.15
C ASN A 275 -23.47 29.01 -18.65
N PRO A 276 -24.72 29.30 -18.23
CA PRO A 276 -25.01 29.66 -16.84
C PRO A 276 -24.79 28.52 -15.83
N LEU A 277 -24.61 27.28 -16.30
CA LEU A 277 -24.30 26.12 -15.46
C LEU A 277 -22.81 26.02 -15.15
N LEU A 278 -21.93 26.67 -15.92
CA LEU A 278 -20.48 26.59 -15.68
C LEU A 278 -20.02 27.71 -14.74
N GLN A 279 -19.53 27.33 -13.56
CA GLN A 279 -18.94 28.24 -12.58
C GLN A 279 -17.44 28.00 -12.46
N VAL A 280 -16.66 29.08 -12.35
CA VAL A 280 -15.23 29.05 -12.04
C VAL A 280 -14.99 29.76 -10.71
N THR A 281 -14.29 29.09 -9.81
CA THR A 281 -13.85 29.60 -8.52
C THR A 281 -12.33 29.76 -8.53
N LEU A 282 -11.86 30.92 -8.05
CA LEU A 282 -10.46 31.29 -7.99
C LEU A 282 -10.04 31.52 -6.54
N ARG A 283 -8.92 30.91 -6.12
CA ARG A 283 -8.29 31.13 -4.80
C ARG A 283 -6.81 31.45 -4.96
N ALA A 284 -6.28 32.31 -4.09
CA ALA A 284 -4.83 32.52 -4.02
C ALA A 284 -4.20 31.31 -3.32
N GLY A 285 -3.15 30.73 -3.88
CA GLY A 285 -2.43 29.65 -3.20
C GLY A 285 -1.74 30.17 -1.93
N GLN A 286 -1.70 29.32 -0.91
CA GLN A 286 -1.09 29.63 0.38
C GLN A 286 0.34 29.09 0.41
N LEU A 287 1.20 29.69 1.25
CA LEU A 287 2.52 29.17 1.54
C LEU A 287 2.36 28.03 2.56
N ASP A 288 2.87 26.87 2.21
CA ASP A 288 3.05 25.75 3.11
C ASP A 288 4.54 25.60 3.45
N VAL A 289 4.87 25.51 4.73
CA VAL A 289 6.26 25.39 5.23
C VAL A 289 6.40 24.02 5.83
N SER A 290 7.08 23.13 5.12
CA SER A 290 7.22 21.72 5.49
C SER A 290 8.44 21.44 6.36
N ALA A 291 9.45 22.31 6.39
CA ALA A 291 10.57 22.21 7.32
C ALA A 291 11.18 23.58 7.66
N ASP A 292 11.43 23.82 8.95
CA ASP A 292 12.14 24.99 9.50
C ASP A 292 12.93 24.57 10.75
N ALA A 293 14.14 24.05 10.55
CA ALA A 293 14.94 23.46 11.63
C ALA A 293 15.56 24.56 12.53
N PRO A 294 15.39 24.50 13.87
CA PRO A 294 15.87 25.55 14.79
C PRO A 294 17.39 25.78 14.78
N ASP A 295 18.15 24.75 14.41
CA ASP A 295 19.61 24.73 14.20
C ASP A 295 20.05 25.39 12.88
N GLY A 296 19.09 25.75 12.01
CA GLY A 296 19.31 26.40 10.72
C GLY A 296 19.76 25.46 9.60
N THR A 297 19.73 24.14 9.80
CA THR A 297 20.24 23.15 8.85
C THR A 297 19.29 22.86 7.70
N GLN A 298 17.97 23.04 7.89
CA GLN A 298 16.97 22.68 6.88
C GLN A 298 15.87 23.75 6.74
N ALA A 299 15.55 24.10 5.48
CA ALA A 299 14.42 24.93 5.12
C ALA A 299 13.68 24.34 3.90
N ALA A 300 12.37 24.12 4.00
CA ALA A 300 11.56 23.62 2.90
C ALA A 300 10.14 24.22 2.90
N GLY A 301 9.61 24.45 1.71
CA GLY A 301 8.21 24.87 1.55
C GLY A 301 7.73 24.78 0.11
N SER A 302 6.41 24.91 -0.04
CA SER A 302 5.69 24.90 -1.31
C SER A 302 4.67 26.04 -1.36
N ALA A 303 4.38 26.54 -2.57
CA ALA A 303 3.37 27.57 -2.77
C ALA A 303 2.82 27.54 -4.20
N ALA A 304 1.52 27.75 -4.34
CA ALA A 304 0.87 28.00 -5.63
C ALA A 304 0.46 29.48 -5.79
N VAL A 305 0.33 29.95 -7.03
CA VAL A 305 -0.14 31.31 -7.30
C VAL A 305 -1.65 31.42 -7.35
N LEU A 306 -2.29 30.50 -8.05
CA LEU A 306 -3.71 30.56 -8.32
C LEU A 306 -4.25 29.15 -8.50
N GLU A 307 -5.13 28.78 -7.58
CA GLU A 307 -5.92 27.57 -7.68
C GLU A 307 -7.19 27.89 -8.50
N VAL A 308 -7.43 27.12 -9.56
CA VAL A 308 -8.58 27.29 -10.45
C VAL A 308 -9.42 26.02 -10.38
N ARG A 309 -10.64 26.17 -9.86
CA ARG A 309 -11.66 25.11 -9.90
C ARG A 309 -12.79 25.53 -10.82
N ALA A 310 -13.12 24.71 -11.81
CA ALA A 310 -14.30 24.89 -12.64
C ALA A 310 -15.25 23.72 -12.44
N GLY A 311 -16.54 24.00 -12.28
CA GLY A 311 -17.54 22.97 -12.07
C GLY A 311 -18.91 23.32 -12.64
N LEU A 312 -19.72 22.30 -12.86
CA LEU A 312 -21.13 22.43 -13.21
C LEU A 312 -21.93 22.72 -11.93
N LEU A 313 -22.72 23.79 -11.95
CA LEU A 313 -23.48 24.35 -10.83
C LEU A 313 -22.65 24.68 -9.57
N GLY A 314 -21.33 24.55 -9.63
CA GLY A 314 -20.42 24.73 -8.49
C GLY A 314 -20.28 23.50 -7.58
N ALA A 315 -20.90 22.37 -7.94
CA ALA A 315 -20.89 21.13 -7.15
C ALA A 315 -20.05 20.02 -7.79
N VAL A 316 -20.15 19.83 -9.12
CA VAL A 316 -19.40 18.79 -9.83
C VAL A 316 -18.07 19.36 -10.35
N PRO A 317 -16.89 18.94 -9.86
CA PRO A 317 -15.61 19.42 -10.34
C PRO A 317 -15.33 18.90 -11.76
N VAL A 318 -15.15 19.82 -12.70
CA VAL A 318 -14.87 19.53 -14.13
C VAL A 318 -13.42 19.85 -14.49
N LEU A 319 -12.79 20.78 -13.78
CA LEU A 319 -11.36 21.09 -13.90
C LEU A 319 -10.84 21.52 -12.55
N GLU A 320 -9.78 20.85 -12.09
CA GLU A 320 -8.92 21.33 -11.01
C GLU A 320 -7.50 21.55 -11.55
N THR A 321 -6.97 22.74 -11.34
CA THR A 321 -5.64 23.07 -11.83
C THR A 321 -4.98 24.14 -10.99
N GLU A 322 -3.68 23.96 -10.77
CA GLU A 322 -2.83 24.93 -10.11
C GLU A 322 -1.96 25.65 -11.13
N LEU A 323 -1.89 26.97 -10.97
CA LEU A 323 -1.01 27.80 -11.77
C LEU A 323 0.20 28.18 -10.92
N PHE A 324 1.38 27.94 -11.51
CA PHE A 324 2.66 28.17 -10.87
C PHE A 324 2.81 27.51 -9.50
N PRO A 325 2.69 26.17 -9.40
CA PRO A 325 3.22 25.47 -8.24
C PRO A 325 4.73 25.68 -8.19
N LEU A 326 5.21 26.11 -7.02
CA LEU A 326 6.60 26.38 -6.71
C LEU A 326 6.99 25.54 -5.50
N GLU A 327 8.13 24.89 -5.56
CA GLU A 327 8.73 24.21 -4.42
C GLU A 327 10.19 24.62 -4.29
N ALA A 328 10.63 24.78 -3.05
CA ALA A 328 12.03 25.01 -2.75
C ALA A 328 12.41 24.32 -1.44
N ALA A 329 13.49 23.55 -1.47
CA ALA A 329 14.12 22.98 -0.30
C ALA A 329 15.64 23.22 -0.32
N ALA A 330 16.21 23.45 0.84
CA ALA A 330 17.64 23.61 1.06
C ALA A 330 18.03 22.99 2.40
N THR A 331 19.12 22.23 2.38
CA THR A 331 19.76 21.66 3.56
C THR A 331 21.24 22.03 3.52
N ALA A 332 21.76 22.54 4.63
CA ALA A 332 23.16 22.89 4.81
C ALA A 332 23.70 22.21 6.09
N PRO A 333 25.00 21.87 6.14
CA PRO A 333 25.61 21.31 7.34
C PRO A 333 25.56 22.33 8.50
N VAL A 334 25.63 21.84 9.74
CA VAL A 334 25.82 22.70 10.93
C VAL A 334 27.08 23.55 10.73
N GLY A 335 27.00 24.84 11.06
CA GLY A 335 28.06 25.83 10.78
C GLY A 335 28.08 26.41 9.36
N GLY A 336 27.33 25.82 8.42
CA GLY A 336 27.29 26.19 7.00
C GLY A 336 28.47 25.63 6.19
N LEU A 337 28.37 25.64 4.86
CA LEU A 337 29.40 25.09 3.97
C LEU A 337 30.68 25.94 4.03
N ASP A 338 31.77 25.42 4.60
CA ASP A 338 33.06 26.11 4.64
C ASP A 338 33.95 25.70 3.47
N CYS A 339 34.21 26.67 2.59
CA CYS A 339 35.00 26.51 1.39
C CYS A 339 36.53 26.41 1.66
N THR A 340 36.96 26.48 2.93
CA THR A 340 38.35 26.56 3.37
C THR A 340 38.84 25.41 4.27
N LEU A 341 37.95 24.58 4.82
CA LEU A 341 38.34 23.47 5.70
C LEU A 341 39.24 22.45 5.00
N VAL A 342 40.18 21.92 5.78
CA VAL A 342 41.04 20.81 5.38
C VAL A 342 40.60 19.60 6.19
N PRO A 343 40.07 18.54 5.55
CA PRO A 343 39.45 17.41 6.26
C PRO A 343 40.29 16.77 7.37
N GLY A 344 41.61 16.66 7.20
CA GLY A 344 42.50 16.05 8.20
C GLY A 344 43.22 17.04 9.12
N GLU A 345 42.74 18.26 9.27
CA GLU A 345 43.22 19.21 10.29
C GLU A 345 42.19 19.28 11.41
N ASP A 346 42.66 19.39 12.66
CA ASP A 346 41.88 19.68 13.87
C ASP A 346 42.09 21.19 14.14
N GLU A 347 41.09 22.02 13.82
CA GLU A 347 41.23 23.48 13.78
C GLU A 347 41.02 24.13 15.15
N ASP A 348 40.17 23.57 16.01
CA ASP A 348 39.87 24.12 17.33
C ASP A 348 40.59 23.44 18.50
N GLY A 349 41.23 22.29 18.26
CA GLY A 349 42.05 21.56 19.21
C GLY A 349 41.24 20.83 20.28
N ASP A 350 40.05 20.35 19.93
CA ASP A 350 39.21 19.53 20.80
C ASP A 350 39.67 18.06 20.82
N GLY A 351 40.23 17.56 19.70
CA GLY A 351 40.73 16.20 19.52
C GLY A 351 40.27 15.56 18.21
N LEU A 352 39.14 16.01 17.66
CA LEU A 352 38.57 15.54 16.41
C LEU A 352 39.14 16.36 15.23
N THR A 353 39.25 15.73 14.06
CA THR A 353 39.56 16.46 12.82
C THR A 353 38.28 17.04 12.23
N ASN A 354 38.43 18.08 11.41
CA ASN A 354 37.31 18.72 10.72
C ASN A 354 36.43 17.75 9.92
N ALA A 355 36.93 16.59 9.52
CA ALA A 355 36.14 15.54 8.86
C ALA A 355 35.38 14.68 9.86
N GLU A 356 35.98 14.36 11.00
CA GLU A 356 35.36 13.52 12.04
C GLU A 356 34.21 14.30 12.71
N GLU A 357 34.39 15.59 12.94
CA GLU A 357 33.36 16.49 13.47
C GLU A 357 32.16 16.61 12.51
N THR A 358 32.41 16.71 11.20
CA THR A 358 31.30 16.82 10.24
C THR A 358 30.66 15.51 9.84
N ASP A 359 31.44 14.42 9.79
CA ASP A 359 31.03 13.19 9.14
C ASP A 359 30.58 12.11 10.14
N LEU A 360 31.04 12.17 11.39
CA LEU A 360 30.81 11.13 12.40
C LEU A 360 30.01 11.66 13.60
N THR A 361 30.34 12.85 14.11
CA THR A 361 29.69 13.38 15.34
C THR A 361 28.63 14.46 15.06
N GLY A 362 28.74 15.20 13.95
CA GLY A 362 27.84 16.30 13.61
C GLY A 362 28.13 17.62 14.34
N THR A 363 29.33 17.78 14.89
CA THR A 363 29.78 18.95 15.67
C THR A 363 30.48 20.02 14.81
N ASP A 364 30.67 21.25 15.32
CA ASP A 364 31.23 22.39 14.56
C ASP A 364 32.77 22.38 14.58
N PRO A 365 33.46 22.23 13.41
CA PRO A 365 34.93 22.16 13.29
C PRO A 365 35.76 23.34 13.79
N ARG A 366 35.16 24.31 14.45
CA ARG A 366 35.80 25.53 14.95
C ARG A 366 35.41 25.89 16.38
N ASP A 367 34.43 25.20 16.95
CA ASP A 367 33.98 25.43 18.30
C ASP A 367 34.20 24.16 19.12
N PRO A 368 35.20 24.15 20.03
CA PRO A 368 35.61 22.92 20.70
C PRO A 368 34.64 22.48 21.81
N ASP A 369 33.38 22.92 21.75
CA ASP A 369 32.26 22.81 22.71
C ASP A 369 31.00 23.36 21.99
N THR A 370 30.50 22.62 20.99
CA THR A 370 29.47 23.03 20.02
C THR A 370 28.14 23.36 20.71
N ASP A 371 27.75 22.59 21.72
CA ASP A 371 26.49 22.77 22.44
C ASP A 371 26.59 23.75 23.63
N GLY A 372 27.82 24.06 24.06
CA GLY A 372 28.13 25.02 25.11
C GLY A 372 27.86 24.51 26.52
N ASP A 373 27.78 23.18 26.73
CA ASP A 373 27.57 22.56 28.03
C ASP A 373 28.83 22.58 28.92
N GLY A 374 30.00 22.81 28.31
CA GLY A 374 31.31 22.91 28.96
C GLY A 374 32.17 21.64 28.91
N THR A 375 31.70 20.59 28.25
CA THR A 375 32.46 19.46 27.72
C THR A 375 33.06 19.89 26.38
N ARG A 376 33.88 19.05 25.74
CA ARG A 376 34.38 19.35 24.40
C ARG A 376 33.88 18.25 23.50
N ASP A 377 33.59 18.57 22.26
CA ASP A 377 32.98 17.64 21.30
C ASP A 377 33.70 16.28 21.25
N GLY A 378 35.03 16.25 21.10
CA GLY A 378 35.80 15.00 21.16
C GLY A 378 35.84 14.28 22.52
N ALA A 379 35.29 14.85 23.58
CA ALA A 379 35.21 14.26 24.92
C ALA A 379 33.76 14.06 25.38
N GLU A 380 32.80 14.27 24.49
CA GLU A 380 31.38 13.93 24.69
C GLU A 380 31.14 12.46 24.40
N ASP A 381 30.07 11.95 24.99
CA ASP A 381 29.55 10.58 24.94
C ASP A 381 28.03 10.76 24.76
N PRO A 382 27.56 10.93 23.50
CA PRO A 382 26.19 11.36 23.22
C PRO A 382 25.18 10.22 23.21
N ASP A 383 25.62 8.98 23.04
CA ASP A 383 24.83 7.75 23.08
C ASP A 383 24.90 7.00 24.44
N ASP A 384 25.65 7.54 25.40
CA ASP A 384 25.76 7.07 26.79
C ASP A 384 26.31 5.62 26.89
N ASP A 385 27.14 5.21 25.93
CA ASP A 385 27.73 3.87 25.85
C ASP A 385 29.01 3.72 26.71
N GLY A 386 29.60 4.86 27.13
CA GLY A 386 30.79 4.94 27.97
C GLY A 386 32.11 5.19 27.22
N LEU A 387 32.10 5.34 25.91
CA LEU A 387 33.20 5.81 25.08
C LEU A 387 33.00 7.28 24.72
N THR A 388 34.09 8.00 24.48
CA THR A 388 33.98 9.36 23.94
C THR A 388 34.03 9.36 22.42
N ASN A 389 33.42 10.36 21.80
CA ASN A 389 33.49 10.63 20.36
C ASN A 389 34.91 10.45 19.79
N LEU A 390 35.96 10.91 20.49
CA LEU A 390 37.35 10.74 20.03
C LEU A 390 37.83 9.29 20.12
N GLU A 391 37.49 8.57 21.19
CA GLU A 391 37.91 7.19 21.44
C GLU A 391 37.28 6.22 20.44
N GLU A 392 36.05 6.49 20.04
CA GLU A 392 35.30 5.75 19.02
C GLU A 392 35.84 6.04 17.62
N VAL A 393 35.94 7.31 17.25
CA VAL A 393 36.42 7.73 15.92
C VAL A 393 37.85 7.27 15.64
N ASP A 394 38.74 7.33 16.64
CA ASP A 394 40.14 6.92 16.46
C ASP A 394 40.39 5.44 16.80
N GLY A 395 39.36 4.75 17.30
CA GLY A 395 39.38 3.36 17.76
C GLY A 395 40.46 3.12 18.81
N SER A 396 40.82 4.13 19.61
CA SER A 396 41.96 4.06 20.53
C SER A 396 41.72 3.11 21.68
N GLU A 397 40.47 2.81 22.02
CA GLU A 397 40.12 1.83 23.03
C GLU A 397 39.89 0.42 22.43
N ASN A 398 39.58 0.30 21.13
CA ASN A 398 39.59 -0.98 20.38
C ASN A 398 41.03 -1.44 19.98
N VAL A 399 41.95 -1.48 20.95
CA VAL A 399 43.36 -1.85 20.71
C VAL A 399 43.57 -3.33 20.37
N GLY A 400 42.61 -4.19 20.74
CA GLY A 400 42.65 -5.63 20.54
C GLY A 400 42.51 -6.03 19.07
N TYR A 401 41.68 -5.28 18.33
CA TYR A 401 41.19 -5.67 17.01
C TYR A 401 41.60 -4.72 15.89
N GLY A 402 42.63 -3.92 16.17
CA GLY A 402 43.32 -3.13 15.16
C GLY A 402 42.89 -1.68 15.10
N ASN A 403 42.33 -1.17 16.21
CA ASN A 403 41.85 0.20 16.33
C ASN A 403 40.85 0.51 15.22
N GLN A 404 39.88 -0.38 15.03
CA GLN A 404 38.75 -0.08 14.15
C GLN A 404 37.84 0.91 14.86
N PRO A 405 37.38 1.98 14.18
CA PRO A 405 36.42 2.92 14.74
C PRO A 405 35.02 2.32 14.89
N THR A 406 34.26 2.85 15.84
CA THR A 406 32.81 2.64 16.04
C THR A 406 32.00 3.89 15.61
N ASP A 407 30.66 3.85 15.57
CA ASP A 407 29.84 5.02 15.24
C ASP A 407 29.46 5.81 16.52
N PRO A 408 29.93 7.06 16.70
CA PRO A 408 29.73 7.85 17.93
C PRO A 408 28.30 8.32 18.24
N ARG A 409 27.30 7.70 17.64
CA ARG A 409 25.87 8.03 17.77
C ARG A 409 25.04 6.76 17.85
N ASP A 410 25.68 5.60 17.85
CA ASP A 410 25.05 4.29 17.86
C ASP A 410 25.70 3.50 19.01
N PRO A 411 25.01 3.30 20.13
CA PRO A 411 25.61 2.71 21.32
C PRO A 411 26.00 1.23 21.15
N ASP A 412 25.55 0.56 20.08
CA ASP A 412 25.84 -0.83 19.74
C ASP A 412 26.09 -0.95 18.22
N SER A 413 27.37 -0.90 17.82
CA SER A 413 27.78 -0.77 16.41
C SER A 413 27.57 -2.04 15.58
N ASP A 414 27.44 -3.21 16.19
CA ASP A 414 27.25 -4.49 15.48
C ASP A 414 25.94 -5.22 15.78
N ALA A 415 25.13 -4.64 16.65
CA ALA A 415 23.75 -4.99 16.97
C ALA A 415 23.60 -6.39 17.59
N ASP A 416 24.49 -6.72 18.53
CA ASP A 416 24.47 -7.98 19.27
C ASP A 416 23.89 -7.87 20.70
N GLY A 417 23.54 -6.65 21.12
CA GLY A 417 22.94 -6.36 22.41
C GLY A 417 23.93 -5.91 23.50
N LEU A 418 25.22 -5.88 23.20
CA LEU A 418 26.27 -5.34 24.08
C LEU A 418 26.73 -3.97 23.56
N THR A 419 26.88 -2.98 24.44
CA THR A 419 27.31 -1.64 23.98
C THR A 419 28.80 -1.59 23.65
N ASP A 420 29.21 -0.72 22.73
CA ASP A 420 30.59 -0.63 22.27
C ASP A 420 31.57 -0.38 23.45
N GLY A 421 31.18 0.48 24.39
CA GLY A 421 31.92 0.72 25.62
C GLY A 421 32.01 -0.49 26.57
N ASP A 422 30.94 -1.28 26.71
CA ASP A 422 30.94 -2.49 27.54
C ASP A 422 31.77 -3.61 26.89
N GLU A 423 31.75 -3.70 25.57
CA GLU A 423 32.59 -4.62 24.79
C GLU A 423 34.08 -4.28 24.88
N VAL A 424 34.44 -3.01 24.76
CA VAL A 424 35.81 -2.54 25.03
C VAL A 424 36.25 -2.92 26.44
N ALA A 425 35.34 -2.83 27.42
CA ALA A 425 35.60 -3.20 28.81
C ALA A 425 35.74 -4.73 29.00
N ALA A 426 34.94 -5.52 28.28
CA ALA A 426 34.99 -6.99 28.23
C ALA A 426 36.22 -7.50 27.43
N GLY A 427 36.71 -6.70 26.49
CA GLY A 427 37.80 -7.00 25.59
C GLY A 427 37.39 -7.71 24.30
N THR A 428 36.11 -7.63 23.92
CA THR A 428 35.54 -8.07 22.62
C THR A 428 35.72 -6.98 21.55
N ASP A 429 35.36 -7.26 20.29
CA ASP A 429 35.50 -6.36 19.15
C ASP A 429 34.16 -5.70 18.82
N PRO A 430 33.97 -4.39 19.08
CA PRO A 430 32.69 -3.69 18.89
C PRO A 430 32.19 -3.49 17.47
N ASN A 431 32.62 -4.33 16.56
CA ASN A 431 32.31 -4.28 15.14
C ASN A 431 32.08 -5.71 14.60
N THR A 432 32.09 -6.70 15.48
CA THR A 432 31.90 -8.11 15.19
C THR A 432 31.10 -8.77 16.31
N ALA A 433 29.80 -8.94 16.07
CA ALA A 433 28.88 -9.63 16.97
C ALA A 433 29.39 -10.97 17.54
N ASP A 434 30.29 -11.71 16.86
CA ASP A 434 30.90 -12.95 17.38
C ASP A 434 32.43 -12.81 17.30
N THR A 435 33.05 -12.29 18.36
CA THR A 435 34.46 -11.88 18.36
C THR A 435 35.40 -13.06 18.17
N ASP A 436 35.09 -14.20 18.77
CA ASP A 436 35.99 -15.34 18.81
C ASP A 436 35.73 -16.39 17.70
N GLY A 437 34.57 -16.27 17.05
CA GLY A 437 34.13 -17.02 15.89
C GLY A 437 33.61 -18.42 16.20
N GLY A 438 33.14 -18.69 17.41
CA GLY A 438 32.57 -19.98 17.80
C GLY A 438 31.05 -20.08 17.58
N GLY A 439 30.38 -18.96 17.27
CA GLY A 439 29.04 -18.92 16.65
C GLY A 439 27.88 -18.58 17.57
N VAL A 440 28.17 -18.08 18.77
CA VAL A 440 27.26 -17.32 19.64
C VAL A 440 27.78 -15.87 19.62
N ASP A 441 26.89 -14.89 19.76
CA ASP A 441 27.33 -13.49 19.81
C ASP A 441 27.77 -13.05 21.22
N ASP A 442 28.63 -12.03 21.29
CA ASP A 442 29.32 -11.62 22.50
C ASP A 442 28.32 -11.10 23.55
N GLY A 443 27.27 -10.41 23.09
CA GLY A 443 26.07 -10.03 23.86
C GLY A 443 25.43 -11.22 24.59
N THR A 444 25.02 -12.24 23.82
CA THR A 444 24.43 -13.47 24.35
C THR A 444 25.38 -14.20 25.31
N GLU A 445 26.68 -14.20 25.04
CA GLU A 445 27.67 -14.84 25.92
C GLU A 445 27.84 -14.10 27.25
N THR A 446 27.77 -12.78 27.22
CA THR A 446 27.87 -11.94 28.42
C THR A 446 26.65 -12.10 29.32
N ASP A 447 25.46 -12.14 28.74
CA ASP A 447 24.20 -12.39 29.45
C ASP A 447 24.16 -13.80 30.03
N ASN A 448 24.63 -14.80 29.28
CA ASN A 448 24.76 -16.19 29.74
C ASN A 448 25.96 -16.43 30.69
N GLY A 449 26.80 -15.42 30.91
CA GLY A 449 27.98 -15.48 31.77
C GLY A 449 29.08 -16.43 31.30
N THR A 450 29.12 -16.77 30.00
CA THR A 450 30.24 -17.44 29.33
C THR A 450 31.37 -16.44 29.04
N ASP A 451 32.51 -16.88 28.51
CA ASP A 451 33.67 -16.01 28.23
C ASP A 451 33.68 -15.67 26.73
N PRO A 452 33.29 -14.44 26.30
CA PRO A 452 33.17 -14.03 24.88
C PRO A 452 34.47 -14.05 24.04
N LEU A 453 35.52 -14.67 24.58
CA LEU A 453 36.86 -14.75 24.00
C LEU A 453 37.42 -16.19 23.97
N ASP A 454 36.63 -17.19 24.40
CA ASP A 454 37.00 -18.60 24.35
C ASP A 454 36.05 -19.44 23.45
N PRO A 455 36.41 -19.71 22.17
CA PRO A 455 35.52 -20.37 21.18
C PRO A 455 35.17 -21.83 21.50
N ALA A 456 35.63 -22.31 22.66
CA ALA A 456 35.41 -23.61 23.22
C ALA A 456 34.41 -23.62 24.38
N ASP A 457 34.01 -22.46 24.92
CA ASP A 457 32.83 -22.29 25.76
C ASP A 457 31.65 -21.64 25.02
N ASP A 458 31.79 -21.30 23.74
CA ASP A 458 30.73 -21.28 22.69
C ASP A 458 30.21 -22.68 22.34
N THR A 459 30.51 -23.65 23.21
CA THR A 459 29.53 -24.70 23.40
C THR A 459 28.31 -24.00 23.96
N PRO A 460 27.10 -24.11 23.40
CA PRO A 460 25.90 -23.64 24.10
C PRO A 460 26.03 -24.08 25.56
N VAL A 461 26.25 -23.13 26.48
CA VAL A 461 26.25 -23.42 27.90
C VAL A 461 24.78 -23.19 28.21
N ASP A 462 23.91 -24.17 28.08
CA ASP A 462 24.06 -25.63 28.17
C ASP A 462 23.12 -26.26 27.12
N PRO A 463 23.41 -27.39 26.43
CA PRO A 463 22.37 -28.23 25.82
C PRO A 463 21.57 -28.94 26.94
N GLY A 464 21.34 -28.19 28.01
CA GLY A 464 20.61 -28.42 29.24
C GLY A 464 19.90 -27.12 29.56
N ALA A 465 20.49 -25.93 29.47
CA ALA A 465 19.81 -24.67 29.81
C ALA A 465 18.58 -24.41 28.95
N ASP A 466 18.64 -24.66 27.63
CA ASP A 466 17.48 -24.62 26.71
C ASP A 466 16.81 -26.01 26.53
N ASP A 467 17.42 -27.06 27.09
CA ASP A 467 16.93 -28.43 27.04
C ASP A 467 16.04 -28.61 28.28
N ASP A 468 14.74 -28.53 28.10
CA ASP A 468 13.72 -28.97 29.07
C ASP A 468 14.07 -30.38 29.58
N GLY A 469 14.78 -30.42 30.72
CA GLY A 469 15.59 -31.57 31.14
C GLY A 469 14.75 -32.73 31.63
N ASP A 470 13.55 -32.42 32.09
CA ASP A 470 12.58 -33.31 32.69
C ASP A 470 11.21 -33.31 31.98
N GLY A 471 10.96 -32.37 31.07
CA GLY A 471 9.86 -32.38 30.13
C GLY A 471 8.63 -31.60 30.56
N ASP A 472 8.77 -30.58 31.41
CA ASP A 472 7.65 -29.81 31.96
C ASP A 472 7.32 -28.50 31.24
N GLY A 473 8.15 -28.12 30.27
CA GLY A 473 7.95 -26.93 29.44
C GLY A 473 8.83 -25.75 29.78
N LEU A 474 9.44 -25.72 30.97
CA LEU A 474 10.48 -24.74 31.28
C LEU A 474 11.83 -25.26 30.83
N THR A 475 12.68 -24.34 30.41
CA THR A 475 14.07 -24.63 30.14
C THR A 475 14.85 -24.66 31.45
N ASN A 476 15.91 -25.47 31.53
CA ASN A 476 16.66 -25.57 32.79
C ASN A 476 17.26 -24.22 33.24
N GLY A 477 17.43 -23.25 32.31
CA GLY A 477 17.80 -21.87 32.60
C GLY A 477 16.68 -21.09 33.30
N GLU A 478 15.46 -21.12 32.73
CA GLU A 478 14.25 -20.50 33.29
C GLU A 478 13.96 -21.02 34.70
N GLU A 479 14.09 -22.33 34.90
CA GLU A 479 13.93 -22.97 36.20
C GLU A 479 14.95 -22.49 37.24
N THR A 480 16.19 -22.21 36.83
CA THR A 480 17.21 -21.73 37.78
C THR A 480 17.14 -20.25 38.08
N ASP A 481 16.82 -19.42 37.09
CA ASP A 481 17.01 -17.97 37.14
C ASP A 481 15.70 -17.21 37.41
N LEU A 482 14.57 -17.72 36.92
CA LEU A 482 13.26 -17.05 37.02
C LEU A 482 12.40 -17.69 38.12
N THR A 483 12.11 -18.99 38.03
CA THR A 483 11.17 -19.67 38.95
C THR A 483 11.84 -20.22 40.21
N GLY A 484 13.10 -20.67 40.11
CA GLY A 484 13.88 -21.26 41.20
C GLY A 484 13.57 -22.74 41.50
N THR A 485 13.07 -23.48 40.52
CA THR A 485 12.76 -24.92 40.55
C THR A 485 13.99 -25.79 40.22
N ASP A 486 13.89 -27.13 40.32
CA ASP A 486 15.00 -28.09 40.11
C ASP A 486 14.98 -28.64 38.67
N PRO A 487 15.97 -28.30 37.82
CA PRO A 487 15.93 -28.59 36.37
C PRO A 487 16.03 -30.04 35.89
N GLN A 488 15.72 -30.98 36.76
CA GLN A 488 15.78 -32.42 36.52
C GLN A 488 14.59 -33.14 37.19
N ASP A 489 13.64 -32.40 37.74
CA ASP A 489 12.44 -32.89 38.40
C ASP A 489 11.24 -32.02 38.01
N ALA A 490 10.50 -32.45 36.99
CA ALA A 490 9.30 -31.85 36.39
C ALA A 490 8.10 -31.65 37.33
N ASP A 491 8.32 -31.57 38.64
CA ASP A 491 7.40 -31.40 39.78
C ASP A 491 8.29 -31.31 41.02
N THR A 492 9.03 -30.20 41.15
CA THR A 492 10.10 -29.99 42.15
C THR A 492 9.57 -30.14 43.58
N ASP A 493 8.32 -29.74 43.78
CA ASP A 493 7.68 -29.70 45.09
C ASP A 493 6.91 -31.01 45.41
N GLY A 494 6.57 -31.80 44.38
CA GLY A 494 5.98 -33.12 44.45
C GLY A 494 4.47 -33.13 44.70
N ASP A 495 3.76 -32.04 44.42
CA ASP A 495 2.32 -31.91 44.60
C ASP A 495 1.48 -32.51 43.45
N GLY A 496 2.13 -32.74 42.30
CA GLY A 496 1.56 -33.36 41.12
C GLY A 496 1.25 -32.40 39.96
N THR A 497 1.62 -31.13 40.08
CA THR A 497 1.62 -30.10 39.02
C THR A 497 3.06 -29.93 38.51
N PRO A 498 3.33 -29.95 37.20
CA PRO A 498 4.67 -29.68 36.70
C PRO A 498 5.08 -28.23 36.89
N ASP A 499 6.38 -27.95 37.07
CA ASP A 499 6.86 -26.63 37.48
C ASP A 499 6.50 -25.54 36.45
N GLY A 500 6.55 -25.85 35.15
CA GLY A 500 6.09 -24.94 34.09
C GLY A 500 4.58 -24.64 34.09
N ALA A 501 3.77 -25.50 34.71
CA ALA A 501 2.34 -25.30 34.87
C ALA A 501 1.97 -24.86 36.29
N GLU A 502 2.95 -24.53 37.13
CA GLU A 502 2.72 -23.92 38.42
C GLU A 502 2.45 -22.43 38.26
N ASP A 503 1.59 -21.93 39.15
CA ASP A 503 1.24 -20.52 39.33
C ASP A 503 1.59 -20.19 40.80
N PRO A 504 2.84 -19.78 41.09
CA PRO A 504 3.34 -19.67 42.46
C PRO A 504 2.86 -18.40 43.19
N ASP A 505 2.56 -17.32 42.48
CA ASP A 505 2.10 -16.05 43.05
C ASP A 505 0.57 -15.87 42.98
N ASN A 506 -0.13 -16.73 42.26
CA ASN A 506 -1.60 -16.87 42.18
C ASN A 506 -2.25 -15.68 41.46
N ASP A 507 -1.65 -15.22 40.39
CA ASP A 507 -2.19 -14.17 39.52
C ASP A 507 -3.06 -14.70 38.37
N GLY A 508 -2.97 -16.01 38.09
CA GLY A 508 -3.73 -16.69 37.03
C GLY A 508 -2.89 -17.20 35.87
N LEU A 509 -1.63 -16.75 35.75
CA LEU A 509 -0.70 -17.18 34.72
C LEU A 509 0.20 -18.29 35.25
N THR A 510 0.61 -19.20 34.37
CA THR A 510 1.63 -20.20 34.72
C THR A 510 3.02 -19.64 34.50
N ASN A 511 3.99 -20.19 35.24
CA ASN A 511 5.41 -19.89 35.07
C ASN A 511 5.86 -19.91 33.60
N LEU A 512 5.31 -20.81 32.76
CA LEU A 512 5.65 -20.88 31.34
C LEU A 512 5.05 -19.72 30.53
N GLU A 513 3.81 -19.34 30.81
CA GLU A 513 3.11 -18.25 30.12
C GLU A 513 3.80 -16.91 30.43
N GLU A 514 4.15 -16.66 31.68
CA GLU A 514 4.83 -15.44 32.14
C GLU A 514 6.25 -15.30 31.58
N VAL A 515 7.03 -16.39 31.61
CA VAL A 515 8.42 -16.40 31.12
C VAL A 515 8.50 -16.27 29.60
N SER A 516 7.52 -16.84 28.88
CA SER A 516 7.50 -16.77 27.42
C SER A 516 6.83 -15.51 26.88
N GLY A 517 6.06 -14.80 27.70
CA GLY A 517 5.23 -13.66 27.29
C GLY A 517 4.14 -14.04 26.29
N SER A 518 3.79 -15.32 26.16
CA SER A 518 2.93 -15.81 25.08
C SER A 518 1.50 -15.27 25.12
N GLU A 519 1.05 -14.88 26.30
CA GLU A 519 -0.29 -14.31 26.51
C GLU A 519 -0.28 -12.77 26.44
N ASN A 520 0.89 -12.14 26.25
CA ASN A 520 1.04 -10.69 26.09
C ASN A 520 1.31 -10.31 24.61
N ASP A 521 0.61 -10.95 23.68
CA ASP A 521 0.91 -10.89 22.24
C ASP A 521 0.60 -9.52 21.59
N ASP A 522 -0.41 -8.83 22.08
CA ASP A 522 -0.78 -7.46 21.69
C ASP A 522 0.29 -6.41 22.10
N TYR A 523 1.17 -6.75 23.05
CA TYR A 523 2.25 -5.90 23.57
C TYR A 523 3.63 -6.54 23.42
N ALA A 524 3.88 -7.08 22.22
CA ALA A 524 5.19 -7.59 21.78
C ALA A 524 5.70 -8.86 22.50
N ASN A 525 4.85 -9.57 23.24
CA ASN A 525 5.20 -10.77 24.02
C ASN A 525 6.28 -10.48 25.07
N GLU A 526 6.22 -9.30 25.70
CA GLU A 526 7.16 -8.95 26.78
C GLU A 526 6.84 -9.81 28.03
N PRO A 527 7.82 -10.55 28.60
CA PRO A 527 7.64 -11.40 29.77
C PRO A 527 7.31 -10.64 31.06
N THR A 528 6.61 -11.29 31.99
CA THR A 528 6.33 -10.81 33.36
C THR A 528 7.18 -11.56 34.41
N ASP A 529 7.26 -11.11 35.68
CA ASP A 529 8.03 -11.82 36.73
C ASP A 529 7.17 -12.93 37.36
N PRO A 530 7.49 -14.24 37.21
CA PRO A 530 6.69 -15.37 37.68
C PRO A 530 6.56 -15.56 39.18
N ARG A 531 6.81 -14.51 39.95
CA ARG A 531 6.82 -14.48 41.41
C ARG A 531 6.29 -13.15 41.95
N ASP A 532 6.02 -12.19 41.08
CA ASP A 532 5.44 -10.91 41.44
C ASP A 532 4.10 -10.78 40.71
N PRO A 533 2.97 -10.95 41.40
CA PRO A 533 1.66 -11.04 40.76
C PRO A 533 1.12 -9.67 40.30
N ASP A 534 1.95 -8.65 40.15
CA ASP A 534 1.59 -7.25 39.82
C ASP A 534 2.90 -6.53 39.42
N SER A 535 3.32 -6.75 38.18
CA SER A 535 4.63 -6.38 37.63
C SER A 535 4.84 -4.87 37.60
N ASP A 536 3.79 -4.08 37.34
CA ASP A 536 3.86 -2.63 37.21
C ASP A 536 3.39 -1.84 38.46
N ASN A 537 2.79 -2.53 39.43
CA ASN A 537 2.29 -2.04 40.71
C ASN A 537 1.12 -1.04 40.62
N ASP A 538 0.22 -1.22 39.65
CA ASP A 538 -0.97 -0.40 39.48
C ASP A 538 -2.17 -0.86 40.35
N GLY A 539 -2.20 -2.15 40.69
CA GLY A 539 -3.19 -2.78 41.54
C GLY A 539 -4.03 -3.90 40.91
N LEU A 540 -3.96 -4.10 39.59
CA LEU A 540 -4.35 -5.34 38.93
C LEU A 540 -3.20 -6.34 38.98
N THR A 541 -3.50 -7.62 38.75
CA THR A 541 -2.46 -8.65 38.62
C THR A 541 -2.18 -8.92 37.15
N ASP A 542 -1.00 -9.41 36.81
CA ASP A 542 -0.59 -9.60 35.42
C ASP A 542 -1.61 -10.47 34.64
N GLY A 543 -2.07 -11.57 35.26
CA GLY A 543 -3.16 -12.39 34.70
C GLY A 543 -4.52 -11.68 34.58
N GLN A 544 -4.85 -10.73 35.47
CA GLN A 544 -6.09 -9.94 35.36
C GLN A 544 -6.03 -8.94 34.22
N GLU A 545 -4.86 -8.38 33.97
CA GLU A 545 -4.65 -7.43 32.90
C GLU A 545 -4.76 -8.08 31.53
N ILE A 546 -4.20 -9.28 31.40
CA ILE A 546 -4.30 -10.08 30.17
C ILE A 546 -5.72 -10.64 29.98
N ASP A 547 -6.25 -11.36 30.98
CA ASP A 547 -7.48 -12.15 30.79
C ASP A 547 -8.76 -11.31 30.89
N LEU A 548 -8.77 -10.24 31.69
CA LEU A 548 -10.01 -9.54 32.08
C LEU A 548 -10.09 -8.11 31.53
N THR A 549 -9.02 -7.31 31.57
CA THR A 549 -9.08 -5.90 31.12
C THR A 549 -8.48 -5.67 29.74
N GLY A 550 -7.57 -6.55 29.27
CA GLY A 550 -6.83 -6.36 28.02
C GLY A 550 -5.83 -5.18 28.09
N THR A 551 -5.20 -4.96 29.24
CA THR A 551 -4.18 -3.91 29.47
C THR A 551 -2.78 -4.51 29.54
N ASP A 552 -1.73 -3.69 29.38
CA ASP A 552 -0.35 -4.18 29.37
C ASP A 552 0.18 -4.32 30.80
N PRO A 553 0.49 -5.55 31.27
CA PRO A 553 0.89 -5.82 32.65
C PRO A 553 2.24 -5.19 33.07
N ASN A 554 2.96 -4.61 32.11
CA ASN A 554 4.21 -3.90 32.37
C ASN A 554 4.04 -2.37 32.42
N THR A 555 2.83 -1.84 32.21
CA THR A 555 2.56 -0.39 32.18
C THR A 555 1.29 0.06 32.90
N ALA A 556 1.51 0.75 34.04
CA ALA A 556 0.45 1.17 34.95
C ALA A 556 -0.55 2.25 34.46
N ASP A 557 -0.57 2.58 33.17
CA ASP A 557 -1.43 3.56 32.49
C ASP A 557 -1.27 3.30 30.99
N THR A 558 -1.92 2.24 30.49
CA THR A 558 -1.72 1.69 29.15
C THR A 558 -2.09 2.72 28.06
N ASP A 559 -3.14 3.50 28.26
CA ASP A 559 -3.64 4.47 27.27
C ASP A 559 -3.05 5.89 27.40
N GLY A 560 -2.35 6.16 28.52
CA GLY A 560 -1.65 7.42 28.79
C GLY A 560 -2.59 8.60 29.11
N ASP A 561 -3.83 8.35 29.51
CA ASP A 561 -4.80 9.39 29.86
C ASP A 561 -4.54 10.03 31.25
N GLY A 562 -3.74 9.34 32.08
CA GLY A 562 -3.34 9.76 33.42
C GLY A 562 -4.13 9.12 34.55
N THR A 563 -4.96 8.11 34.27
CA THR A 563 -5.66 7.23 35.19
C THR A 563 -5.04 5.84 35.09
N PRO A 564 -4.56 5.24 36.20
CA PRO A 564 -4.05 3.87 36.14
C PRO A 564 -5.14 2.87 35.76
N ASP A 565 -4.77 1.78 35.10
CA ASP A 565 -5.68 0.80 34.51
C ASP A 565 -6.59 0.17 35.58
N ALA A 566 -6.06 -0.13 36.76
CA ALA A 566 -6.84 -0.58 37.92
C ALA A 566 -7.95 0.41 38.37
N ALA A 567 -7.76 1.70 38.12
CA ALA A 567 -8.65 2.77 38.55
C ALA A 567 -9.54 3.30 37.43
N ASP A 568 -9.44 2.73 36.23
CA ASP A 568 -10.28 3.08 35.10
C ASP A 568 -11.66 2.43 35.19
N ASP A 569 -12.62 2.96 34.44
CA ASP A 569 -14.03 2.55 34.34
C ASP A 569 -14.31 2.33 32.85
N ALA A 570 -13.85 1.18 32.34
CA ALA A 570 -13.68 0.95 30.90
C ALA A 570 -15.04 0.88 30.17
N ASP A 571 -16.03 0.24 30.78
CA ASP A 571 -17.38 0.05 30.23
C ASP A 571 -18.38 1.18 30.61
N ASN A 572 -17.99 2.08 31.52
CA ASN A 572 -18.79 3.21 32.02
C ASN A 572 -20.04 2.81 32.83
N ASP A 573 -20.01 1.66 33.48
CA ASP A 573 -21.09 1.17 34.34
C ASP A 573 -21.10 1.84 35.74
N GLY A 574 -19.97 2.48 36.10
CA GLY A 574 -19.75 3.22 37.34
C GLY A 574 -19.00 2.46 38.44
N LEU A 575 -18.48 1.28 38.16
CA LEU A 575 -17.45 0.57 38.91
C LEU A 575 -16.07 0.85 38.26
N THR A 576 -15.00 0.54 38.97
CA THR A 576 -13.65 0.57 38.37
C THR A 576 -13.19 -0.84 38.08
N ASN A 577 -12.28 -1.04 37.13
CA ASN A 577 -11.72 -2.34 36.78
C ASN A 577 -11.30 -3.15 38.02
N LEU A 578 -10.60 -2.54 38.99
CA LEU A 578 -10.23 -3.22 40.24
C LEU A 578 -11.43 -3.59 41.13
N GLU A 579 -12.47 -2.76 41.16
CA GLU A 579 -13.69 -3.02 41.96
C GLU A 579 -14.46 -4.25 41.42
N GLU A 580 -14.46 -4.41 40.10
CA GLU A 580 -15.11 -5.48 39.34
C GLU A 580 -14.33 -6.79 39.42
N VAL A 581 -13.05 -6.77 39.05
CA VAL A 581 -12.16 -7.94 39.12
C VAL A 581 -12.01 -8.47 40.55
N SER A 582 -12.10 -7.60 41.56
CA SER A 582 -12.06 -8.03 42.96
C SER A 582 -13.41 -8.45 43.53
N GLY A 583 -14.52 -8.16 42.83
CA GLY A 583 -15.90 -8.30 43.31
C GLY A 583 -16.17 -7.52 44.60
N SER A 584 -15.34 -6.53 44.94
CA SER A 584 -15.30 -5.99 46.31
C SER A 584 -16.56 -5.20 46.69
N GLU A 585 -17.27 -4.69 45.69
CA GLU A 585 -18.53 -3.98 45.86
C GLU A 585 -19.75 -4.92 45.72
N ASN A 586 -19.62 -6.14 45.14
CA ASN A 586 -20.69 -7.13 45.04
C ASN A 586 -21.15 -7.61 46.45
N PRO A 587 -22.40 -7.32 46.88
CA PRO A 587 -22.91 -7.70 48.19
C PRO A 587 -23.37 -9.17 48.31
N PHE A 588 -23.44 -9.93 47.21
CA PHE A 588 -24.01 -11.27 47.12
C PHE A 588 -23.03 -12.43 47.13
N GLY A 589 -21.76 -12.18 46.90
CA GLY A 589 -20.73 -13.23 46.99
C GLY A 589 -19.34 -12.66 47.14
N GLY A 590 -19.17 -11.41 46.72
CA GLY A 590 -17.89 -10.88 46.31
C GLY A 590 -17.37 -11.59 45.06
N ASP A 591 -18.27 -12.13 44.24
CA ASP A 591 -17.91 -12.73 42.96
C ASP A 591 -17.67 -11.58 41.97
N PRO A 592 -16.61 -11.65 41.15
CA PRO A 592 -16.19 -10.56 40.27
C PRO A 592 -17.10 -10.43 39.04
N THR A 593 -17.07 -9.27 38.40
CA THR A 593 -17.75 -8.96 37.13
C THR A 593 -16.71 -8.73 36.02
N ASP A 594 -17.12 -8.73 34.75
CA ASP A 594 -16.23 -8.47 33.62
C ASP A 594 -16.04 -6.95 33.42
N PRO A 595 -14.84 -6.38 33.61
CA PRO A 595 -14.60 -4.93 33.50
C PRO A 595 -14.86 -4.30 32.13
N ARG A 596 -15.07 -5.14 31.10
CA ARG A 596 -15.33 -4.70 29.73
C ARG A 596 -16.79 -4.85 29.34
N ASP A 597 -17.61 -5.45 30.19
CA ASP A 597 -19.04 -5.68 29.96
C ASP A 597 -19.88 -5.05 31.06
N ALA A 598 -20.60 -3.98 30.69
CA ALA A 598 -21.41 -3.24 31.63
C ALA A 598 -22.57 -4.05 32.23
N ASP A 599 -22.94 -5.22 31.69
CA ASP A 599 -24.05 -6.08 32.14
C ASP A 599 -23.61 -7.56 32.13
N SER A 600 -22.86 -7.97 33.16
CA SER A 600 -22.15 -9.26 33.22
C SER A 600 -23.07 -10.50 33.17
N ASP A 601 -24.34 -10.38 33.56
CA ASP A 601 -25.30 -11.47 33.54
C ASP A 601 -26.44 -11.31 32.52
N ASN A 602 -26.37 -10.26 31.71
CA ASN A 602 -27.24 -9.97 30.57
C ASN A 602 -28.72 -9.86 30.95
N ASP A 603 -29.01 -9.31 32.12
CA ASP A 603 -30.37 -9.19 32.64
C ASP A 603 -31.02 -7.81 32.37
N ARG A 604 -30.23 -6.90 31.77
CA ARG A 604 -30.54 -5.51 31.41
C ARG A 604 -30.37 -4.49 32.53
N LEU A 605 -29.71 -4.85 33.64
CA LEU A 605 -29.18 -3.93 34.63
C LEU A 605 -27.66 -3.91 34.53
N THR A 606 -27.05 -2.73 34.68
CA THR A 606 -25.58 -2.69 34.68
C THR A 606 -25.03 -3.14 36.02
N ASP A 607 -23.83 -3.70 36.07
CA ASP A 607 -23.25 -4.26 37.30
C ASP A 607 -23.21 -3.21 38.43
N GLY A 608 -22.84 -1.97 38.10
CA GLY A 608 -22.88 -0.81 38.99
C GLY A 608 -24.30 -0.43 39.44
N GLN A 609 -25.33 -0.60 38.59
CA GLN A 609 -26.73 -0.39 38.98
C GLN A 609 -27.20 -1.43 39.98
N GLU A 610 -26.78 -2.68 39.81
CA GLU A 610 -27.15 -3.82 40.65
C GLU A 610 -26.46 -3.77 42.00
N VAL A 611 -25.14 -3.56 42.02
CA VAL A 611 -24.34 -3.37 43.24
C VAL A 611 -24.89 -2.23 44.09
N THR A 612 -25.35 -1.14 43.46
CA THR A 612 -25.92 0.00 44.16
C THR A 612 -27.43 -0.12 44.43
N GLY A 613 -28.14 -1.01 43.73
CA GLY A 613 -29.59 -1.16 43.73
C GLY A 613 -30.33 0.05 43.14
N SER A 614 -29.69 0.86 42.30
CA SER A 614 -30.17 2.20 41.97
C SER A 614 -31.48 2.22 41.16
N GLU A 615 -31.74 1.18 40.35
CA GLU A 615 -32.98 1.02 39.59
C GLU A 615 -34.10 0.32 40.38
N ASN A 616 -33.78 -0.34 41.51
CA ASN A 616 -34.74 -0.96 42.42
C ASN A 616 -35.44 0.05 43.37
N ASP A 617 -35.83 1.22 42.83
CA ASP A 617 -36.36 2.35 43.61
C ASP A 617 -37.70 2.05 44.32
N ALA A 618 -38.46 1.10 43.76
CA ALA A 618 -39.79 0.72 44.21
C ALA A 618 -39.73 -0.20 45.44
N PHE A 619 -38.66 -0.97 45.62
CA PHE A 619 -38.52 -1.97 46.68
C PHE A 619 -37.42 -1.66 47.69
N GLY A 620 -36.63 -0.60 47.48
CA GLY A 620 -35.86 0.03 48.55
C GLY A 620 -34.42 0.37 48.22
N GLU A 621 -34.06 0.37 46.94
CA GLU A 621 -32.67 0.40 46.46
C GLU A 621 -31.89 -0.78 47.06
N GLU A 622 -32.54 -1.96 47.15
CA GLU A 622 -31.86 -3.18 47.59
C GLU A 622 -31.10 -3.73 46.36
N PRO A 623 -29.80 -4.04 46.51
CA PRO A 623 -28.97 -4.59 45.43
C PRO A 623 -29.52 -5.90 44.86
N THR A 624 -29.10 -6.23 43.65
CA THR A 624 -29.19 -7.54 42.97
C THR A 624 -27.78 -8.07 42.72
N ASP A 625 -27.65 -9.36 42.42
CA ASP A 625 -26.36 -10.03 42.24
C ASP A 625 -25.93 -9.94 40.78
N PRO A 626 -24.90 -9.14 40.43
CA PRO A 626 -24.49 -8.84 39.05
C PRO A 626 -23.81 -9.99 38.31
N ASN A 627 -24.00 -11.21 38.80
CA ASN A 627 -23.45 -12.43 38.25
C ASN A 627 -24.55 -13.48 38.05
N THR A 628 -25.79 -13.13 38.40
CA THR A 628 -26.93 -14.02 38.31
C THR A 628 -28.12 -13.22 37.84
N ALA A 629 -28.47 -13.44 36.56
CA ALA A 629 -29.60 -12.77 35.94
C ALA A 629 -30.90 -12.88 36.77
N ASP A 630 -31.04 -13.88 37.63
CA ASP A 630 -32.16 -14.07 38.57
C ASP A 630 -31.61 -14.31 39.98
N THR A 631 -31.50 -13.23 40.77
CA THR A 631 -30.93 -13.22 42.13
C THR A 631 -31.68 -14.15 43.09
N ASP A 632 -32.98 -14.33 42.92
CA ASP A 632 -33.81 -15.10 43.85
C ASP A 632 -34.05 -16.56 43.44
N GLY A 633 -33.73 -16.90 42.18
CA GLY A 633 -33.88 -18.22 41.59
C GLY A 633 -35.35 -18.57 41.29
N GLY A 634 -36.16 -17.56 41.02
CA GLY A 634 -37.57 -17.65 40.70
C GLY A 634 -37.85 -18.09 39.27
N GLY A 635 -36.97 -17.74 38.34
CA GLY A 635 -37.06 -18.00 36.90
C GLY A 635 -37.38 -16.77 36.06
N VAL A 636 -37.30 -15.56 36.61
CA VAL A 636 -37.48 -14.29 35.90
C VAL A 636 -36.24 -13.42 36.16
N PRO A 637 -35.63 -12.79 35.15
CA PRO A 637 -34.44 -11.98 35.39
C PRO A 637 -34.70 -10.67 36.14
N ASP A 638 -33.73 -10.18 36.93
CA ASP A 638 -33.91 -9.06 37.86
C ASP A 638 -34.21 -7.76 37.11
N GLY A 639 -33.54 -7.48 36.01
CA GLY A 639 -33.85 -6.34 35.13
C GLY A 639 -35.25 -6.40 34.52
N THR A 640 -35.78 -7.60 34.26
CA THR A 640 -37.17 -7.80 33.83
C THR A 640 -38.16 -7.51 34.97
N GLU A 641 -37.81 -7.88 36.19
CA GLU A 641 -38.63 -7.58 37.37
C GLU A 641 -38.64 -6.09 37.72
N VAL A 642 -37.49 -5.41 37.63
CA VAL A 642 -37.35 -3.97 37.91
C VAL A 642 -38.08 -3.12 36.86
N SER A 643 -37.99 -3.49 35.58
CA SER A 643 -38.60 -2.75 34.46
C SER A 643 -40.06 -3.16 34.15
N GLY A 644 -40.50 -4.33 34.64
CA GLY A 644 -41.79 -4.96 34.35
C GLY A 644 -43.04 -4.18 34.79
N THR A 645 -44.19 -4.53 34.22
CA THR A 645 -45.49 -3.95 34.63
C THR A 645 -46.58 -5.00 34.93
N PRO A 646 -46.88 -5.28 36.22
CA PRO A 646 -46.31 -4.68 37.42
C PRO A 646 -44.88 -5.17 37.70
N ALA A 647 -44.01 -4.27 38.19
CA ALA A 647 -42.67 -4.63 38.63
C ALA A 647 -42.71 -5.70 39.73
N GLY A 648 -41.87 -6.72 39.58
CA GLY A 648 -41.57 -7.79 40.52
C GLY A 648 -40.56 -7.34 41.58
N ASP A 649 -40.33 -8.15 42.60
CA ASP A 649 -39.29 -7.92 43.59
C ASP A 649 -38.16 -8.89 43.25
N PRO A 650 -37.02 -8.43 42.69
CA PRO A 650 -35.90 -9.26 42.19
C PRO A 650 -35.12 -10.02 43.28
N ASN A 651 -35.79 -10.29 44.39
CA ASN A 651 -35.25 -10.86 45.62
C ASN A 651 -36.32 -11.73 46.33
N ASP A 652 -37.48 -12.02 45.70
CA ASP A 652 -38.58 -12.86 46.19
C ASP A 652 -39.14 -13.85 45.13
N ALA A 653 -38.47 -15.02 45.00
CA ALA A 653 -38.77 -16.19 44.15
C ALA A 653 -40.21 -16.75 44.15
N ALA A 654 -41.10 -16.18 44.95
CA ALA A 654 -42.51 -16.52 45.01
C ALA A 654 -43.32 -15.82 43.89
N ASP A 655 -42.69 -14.96 43.11
CA ASP A 655 -43.25 -14.11 42.05
C ASP A 655 -43.27 -14.81 40.67
N ASP A 656 -42.40 -15.80 40.44
CA ASP A 656 -41.66 -15.99 39.15
C ASP A 656 -41.99 -17.27 38.35
N ALA A 657 -43.10 -17.93 38.65
CA ALA A 657 -43.28 -19.35 38.31
C ALA A 657 -43.20 -19.79 36.80
N VAL A 658 -42.16 -20.55 36.40
CA VAL A 658 -42.15 -21.53 35.25
C VAL A 658 -41.37 -22.85 35.57
N THR A 659 -41.69 -24.00 34.93
CA THR A 659 -41.22 -25.37 35.30
C THR A 659 -40.65 -26.21 34.13
N ASP A 660 -39.38 -26.64 34.21
CA ASP A 660 -38.63 -27.58 33.32
C ASP A 660 -38.23 -27.01 31.94
N PRO A 661 -36.97 -26.56 31.73
CA PRO A 661 -36.55 -25.80 30.54
C PRO A 661 -36.43 -26.64 29.25
N ASP A 662 -36.14 -27.95 29.33
CA ASP A 662 -36.06 -28.81 28.13
C ASP A 662 -37.43 -29.35 27.68
N ALA A 663 -38.49 -29.01 28.41
CA ALA A 663 -39.85 -29.41 28.05
C ALA A 663 -40.39 -28.46 26.97
N ASP A 664 -41.40 -28.92 26.24
CA ASP A 664 -42.19 -28.13 25.30
C ASP A 664 -43.63 -28.36 25.80
N ASP A 665 -44.03 -27.55 26.79
CA ASP A 665 -45.20 -27.82 27.62
C ASP A 665 -46.53 -27.53 26.88
N ASP A 666 -46.50 -26.65 25.89
CA ASP A 666 -47.64 -26.27 25.07
C ASP A 666 -47.67 -26.89 23.66
N GLY A 667 -46.53 -27.39 23.17
CA GLY A 667 -46.41 -28.20 21.96
C GLY A 667 -46.25 -27.40 20.68
N ASP A 668 -45.75 -26.17 20.72
CA ASP A 668 -45.60 -25.31 19.55
C ASP A 668 -44.32 -25.61 18.74
N GLY A 669 -43.23 -25.97 19.41
CA GLY A 669 -41.96 -26.25 18.77
C GLY A 669 -40.75 -25.70 19.53
N LEU A 670 -40.97 -24.68 20.36
CA LEU A 670 -39.99 -24.11 21.27
C LEU A 670 -39.99 -24.91 22.58
N THR A 671 -38.84 -24.95 23.24
CA THR A 671 -38.73 -25.47 24.60
C THR A 671 -38.95 -24.36 25.61
N ASN A 672 -39.45 -24.71 26.79
CA ASN A 672 -39.68 -23.78 27.88
C ASN A 672 -38.43 -22.94 28.24
N GLY A 673 -37.22 -23.42 27.94
CA GLY A 673 -35.97 -22.70 28.11
C GLY A 673 -35.69 -21.70 26.98
N GLU A 674 -35.99 -22.07 25.74
CA GLU A 674 -35.94 -21.16 24.57
C GLU A 674 -37.00 -20.05 24.73
N GLU A 675 -38.19 -20.41 25.20
CA GLU A 675 -39.28 -19.46 25.45
C GLU A 675 -38.98 -18.46 26.56
N VAL A 676 -38.34 -18.89 27.66
CA VAL A 676 -38.01 -17.96 28.76
C VAL A 676 -36.70 -17.21 28.52
N GLY A 677 -35.76 -17.82 27.80
CA GLY A 677 -34.38 -17.34 27.69
C GLY A 677 -34.03 -16.66 26.37
N GLN A 678 -34.76 -16.92 25.28
CA GLN A 678 -34.46 -16.37 23.94
C GLN A 678 -35.64 -15.59 23.39
N THR A 679 -36.87 -16.13 23.40
CA THR A 679 -38.03 -15.48 22.77
C THR A 679 -38.92 -14.71 23.76
N PHE A 680 -38.69 -14.85 25.07
CA PHE A 680 -39.46 -14.26 26.17
C PHE A 680 -40.99 -14.51 26.13
N THR A 681 -41.40 -15.70 25.68
CA THR A 681 -42.80 -16.17 25.59
C THR A 681 -43.20 -17.07 26.78
N ASP A 682 -44.51 -17.32 26.99
CA ASP A 682 -45.06 -18.11 28.11
C ASP A 682 -45.07 -19.61 27.77
N PRO A 683 -44.26 -20.46 28.45
CA PRO A 683 -44.11 -21.88 28.09
C PRO A 683 -45.32 -22.79 28.26
N ALA A 684 -46.46 -22.21 28.65
CA ALA A 684 -47.71 -22.91 28.81
C ALA A 684 -48.80 -22.43 27.83
N ASP A 685 -48.52 -21.44 26.99
CA ASP A 685 -49.47 -20.86 26.03
C ASP A 685 -48.81 -20.67 24.66
N PRO A 686 -49.19 -21.45 23.63
CA PRO A 686 -48.47 -21.51 22.35
C PRO A 686 -48.77 -20.33 21.41
N ASP A 687 -49.20 -19.20 21.99
CA ASP A 687 -49.69 -17.95 21.37
C ASP A 687 -49.81 -16.96 22.55
N THR A 688 -48.65 -16.57 23.10
CA THR A 688 -48.51 -15.82 24.35
C THR A 688 -49.25 -14.49 24.29
N ASP A 689 -49.23 -13.82 23.14
CA ASP A 689 -49.84 -12.51 22.93
C ASP A 689 -51.32 -12.59 22.48
N GLY A 690 -51.75 -13.75 21.99
CA GLY A 690 -53.12 -14.07 21.58
C GLY A 690 -53.53 -13.47 20.23
N ASP A 691 -52.59 -13.10 19.37
CA ASP A 691 -52.84 -12.53 18.04
C ASP A 691 -53.21 -13.59 16.99
N GLY A 692 -52.93 -14.86 17.30
CA GLY A 692 -53.27 -16.04 16.50
C GLY A 692 -52.16 -16.58 15.61
N THR A 693 -50.95 -16.04 15.73
CA THR A 693 -49.66 -16.65 15.37
C THR A 693 -49.20 -17.48 16.58
N THR A 694 -48.37 -18.50 16.37
CA THR A 694 -47.84 -19.30 17.48
C THR A 694 -46.43 -18.84 17.77
N ASP A 695 -45.98 -18.92 19.01
CA ASP A 695 -44.72 -18.29 19.46
C ASP A 695 -43.51 -18.80 18.63
N ASP A 696 -43.49 -20.09 18.25
CA ASP A 696 -42.51 -20.67 17.30
C ASP A 696 -42.47 -20.02 15.90
N ALA A 697 -43.57 -19.39 15.47
CA ALA A 697 -43.76 -18.81 14.15
C ALA A 697 -43.92 -17.29 14.19
N GLU A 698 -43.63 -16.67 15.34
CA GLU A 698 -43.48 -15.23 15.45
C GLU A 698 -42.13 -14.78 14.88
N ASP A 699 -42.09 -13.51 14.51
CA ASP A 699 -41.00 -12.77 13.85
C ASP A 699 -40.99 -11.40 14.56
N PRO A 700 -40.34 -11.30 15.74
CA PRO A 700 -40.49 -10.17 16.65
C PRO A 700 -39.76 -8.90 16.20
N ASP A 701 -38.57 -9.04 15.63
CA ASP A 701 -37.74 -7.97 15.07
C ASP A 701 -38.18 -7.56 13.66
N GLY A 702 -38.78 -8.48 12.89
CA GLY A 702 -39.32 -8.21 11.57
C GLY A 702 -38.33 -8.45 10.43
N ASP A 703 -37.26 -9.21 10.66
CA ASP A 703 -36.23 -9.53 9.68
C ASP A 703 -36.69 -10.60 8.64
N GLY A 704 -37.78 -11.30 8.96
CA GLY A 704 -38.40 -12.31 8.10
C GLY A 704 -38.04 -13.76 8.43
N LEU A 705 -37.18 -13.99 9.43
CA LEU A 705 -36.98 -15.27 10.09
C LEU A 705 -38.03 -15.47 11.17
N THR A 706 -38.17 -16.71 11.63
CA THR A 706 -39.07 -17.02 12.75
C THR A 706 -38.26 -17.41 13.96
N ASN A 707 -38.82 -17.16 15.15
CA ASN A 707 -38.26 -17.61 16.43
C ASN A 707 -37.71 -19.05 16.38
N LEU A 708 -38.44 -19.98 15.76
CA LEU A 708 -37.97 -21.36 15.64
C LEU A 708 -36.81 -21.55 14.66
N GLU A 709 -36.77 -20.79 13.56
CA GLU A 709 -35.68 -20.83 12.60
C GLU A 709 -34.40 -20.42 13.32
N GLU A 710 -34.37 -19.20 13.86
CA GLU A 710 -33.23 -18.54 14.51
C GLU A 710 -32.70 -19.32 15.72
N VAL A 711 -33.57 -19.67 16.66
CA VAL A 711 -33.20 -20.46 17.86
C VAL A 711 -32.61 -21.82 17.49
N SER A 712 -33.05 -22.40 16.37
CA SER A 712 -32.57 -23.71 15.93
C SER A 712 -31.28 -23.66 15.11
N GLY A 713 -30.86 -22.48 14.66
CA GLY A 713 -29.72 -22.29 13.77
C GLY A 713 -29.93 -22.97 12.41
N SER A 714 -31.17 -23.01 11.90
CA SER A 714 -31.50 -23.81 10.71
C SER A 714 -31.40 -23.06 9.39
N GLU A 715 -31.48 -21.74 9.46
CA GLU A 715 -31.20 -20.72 8.46
C GLU A 715 -29.71 -20.71 8.08
N ASN A 716 -28.82 -20.93 9.04
CA ASN A 716 -27.38 -21.01 8.82
C ASN A 716 -26.92 -22.41 8.32
N ASP A 717 -27.55 -22.94 7.26
CA ASP A 717 -27.33 -24.30 6.73
C ASP A 717 -26.06 -24.48 5.86
N GLY A 718 -25.02 -23.69 6.10
CA GLY A 718 -23.74 -23.75 5.38
C GLY A 718 -22.54 -23.50 6.28
N TYR A 719 -22.73 -22.77 7.38
CA TYR A 719 -21.64 -22.20 8.18
C TYR A 719 -21.56 -22.74 9.61
N GLY A 720 -22.53 -23.54 10.06
CA GLY A 720 -22.38 -24.28 11.32
C GLY A 720 -23.64 -24.57 12.07
N ASN A 721 -24.78 -24.04 11.59
CA ASN A 721 -26.04 -24.03 12.32
C ASN A 721 -25.91 -23.32 13.68
N ALA A 722 -25.19 -22.19 13.71
CA ALA A 722 -25.18 -21.29 14.86
C ALA A 722 -26.50 -20.49 14.87
N PRO A 723 -27.17 -20.37 16.04
CA PRO A 723 -28.40 -19.60 16.15
C PRO A 723 -28.11 -18.08 16.17
N THR A 724 -29.04 -17.31 15.62
CA THR A 724 -29.13 -15.84 15.70
C THR A 724 -30.07 -15.41 16.85
N ASP A 725 -30.13 -14.10 17.19
CA ASP A 725 -31.00 -13.59 18.27
C ASP A 725 -32.40 -13.18 17.74
N PRO A 726 -33.51 -13.86 18.14
CA PRO A 726 -34.88 -13.56 17.69
C PRO A 726 -35.48 -12.20 18.10
N GLN A 727 -34.65 -11.30 18.61
CA GLN A 727 -35.00 -9.94 18.99
C GLN A 727 -34.10 -8.88 18.38
N ASP A 728 -33.05 -9.30 17.69
CA ASP A 728 -32.10 -8.42 17.01
C ASP A 728 -32.18 -8.71 15.52
N ASP A 729 -32.51 -7.69 14.72
CA ASP A 729 -32.64 -7.90 13.27
C ASP A 729 -31.28 -8.12 12.59
N ASP A 730 -30.16 -7.81 13.24
CA ASP A 730 -28.81 -7.82 12.66
C ASP A 730 -27.80 -8.31 13.73
N THR A 731 -27.55 -9.63 13.78
CA THR A 731 -26.81 -10.29 14.86
C THR A 731 -25.33 -9.92 14.90
N ASP A 732 -24.70 -9.63 13.75
CA ASP A 732 -23.27 -9.29 13.67
C ASP A 732 -22.97 -7.79 13.47
N ALA A 733 -24.03 -6.99 13.32
CA ALA A 733 -24.02 -5.54 13.25
C ALA A 733 -23.27 -4.96 12.04
N ASP A 734 -23.26 -5.69 10.92
CA ASP A 734 -22.65 -5.23 9.66
C ASP A 734 -23.58 -4.30 8.85
N GLY A 735 -24.89 -4.37 9.09
CA GLY A 735 -25.92 -3.54 8.46
C GLY A 735 -26.88 -4.27 7.52
N LEU A 736 -26.67 -5.56 7.25
CA LEU A 736 -27.65 -6.47 6.66
C LEU A 736 -28.42 -7.18 7.78
N THR A 737 -29.73 -7.41 7.60
CA THR A 737 -30.47 -8.18 8.60
C THR A 737 -30.20 -9.68 8.44
N ASP A 738 -30.33 -10.47 9.50
CA ASP A 738 -30.08 -11.92 9.46
C ASP A 738 -30.91 -12.60 8.36
N GLY A 739 -32.18 -12.21 8.22
CA GLY A 739 -33.04 -12.63 7.12
C GLY A 739 -32.59 -12.19 5.72
N GLU A 740 -32.01 -10.99 5.56
CA GLU A 740 -31.49 -10.48 4.29
C GLU A 740 -30.25 -11.28 3.85
N GLU A 741 -29.40 -11.64 4.81
CA GLU A 741 -28.22 -12.44 4.54
C GLU A 741 -28.54 -13.86 4.12
N VAL A 742 -29.53 -14.47 4.76
CA VAL A 742 -29.95 -15.85 4.42
C VAL A 742 -30.64 -15.89 3.06
N ASP A 743 -31.58 -14.98 2.79
CA ASP A 743 -32.44 -15.05 1.60
C ASP A 743 -31.86 -14.34 0.37
N LEU A 744 -31.15 -13.22 0.55
CA LEU A 744 -30.73 -12.32 -0.54
C LEU A 744 -29.26 -12.46 -0.91
N THR A 745 -28.32 -12.37 0.04
CA THR A 745 -26.87 -12.41 -0.26
C THR A 745 -26.30 -13.85 -0.21
N GLY A 746 -26.74 -14.65 0.76
CA GLY A 746 -26.20 -15.97 1.08
C GLY A 746 -24.95 -15.95 1.95
N THR A 747 -24.76 -14.88 2.72
CA THR A 747 -23.67 -14.67 3.71
C THR A 747 -24.01 -15.34 5.05
N ASP A 748 -23.08 -15.30 6.01
CA ASP A 748 -23.23 -15.92 7.33
C ASP A 748 -23.70 -14.87 8.37
N PRO A 749 -24.94 -14.98 8.91
CA PRO A 749 -25.52 -13.97 9.81
C PRO A 749 -24.86 -13.78 11.19
N ASN A 750 -23.68 -14.35 11.37
CA ASN A 750 -22.93 -14.29 12.62
C ASN A 750 -21.50 -13.75 12.37
N ALA A 751 -21.23 -13.25 11.17
CA ALA A 751 -19.91 -12.86 10.73
C ALA A 751 -19.96 -11.70 9.72
N ALA A 752 -19.68 -10.49 10.20
CA ALA A 752 -19.68 -9.26 9.40
C ALA A 752 -18.78 -9.26 8.15
N ASP A 753 -17.87 -10.23 8.00
CA ASP A 753 -17.08 -10.50 6.79
C ASP A 753 -17.02 -12.02 6.64
N THR A 754 -17.92 -12.59 5.82
CA THR A 754 -18.07 -14.04 5.68
C THR A 754 -16.80 -14.73 5.12
N ASP A 755 -15.98 -14.02 4.34
CA ASP A 755 -14.85 -14.62 3.60
C ASP A 755 -13.44 -14.12 4.00
N ASP A 756 -13.36 -13.24 4.99
CA ASP A 756 -12.17 -12.63 5.60
C ASP A 756 -11.28 -11.88 4.58
N ASP A 757 -11.86 -11.29 3.53
CA ASP A 757 -11.09 -10.54 2.52
C ASP A 757 -10.85 -9.06 2.88
N GLY A 758 -11.50 -8.58 3.94
CA GLY A 758 -11.38 -7.24 4.50
C GLY A 758 -12.44 -6.25 4.01
N THR A 759 -13.49 -6.74 3.35
CA THR A 759 -14.73 -6.01 3.05
C THR A 759 -15.89 -6.67 3.80
N THR A 760 -16.73 -5.87 4.44
CA THR A 760 -17.91 -6.38 5.15
C THR A 760 -19.01 -6.76 4.17
N ASP A 761 -19.87 -7.72 4.54
CA ASP A 761 -20.87 -8.31 3.65
C ASP A 761 -21.87 -7.26 3.14
N ASP A 762 -22.23 -6.25 3.95
CA ASP A 762 -23.02 -5.07 3.55
C ASP A 762 -22.39 -4.23 2.41
N ALA A 763 -21.06 -4.15 2.40
CA ALA A 763 -20.26 -3.29 1.53
C ALA A 763 -19.73 -4.01 0.29
N GLU A 764 -19.94 -5.33 0.19
CA GLU A 764 -19.59 -6.10 -1.00
C GLU A 764 -20.44 -5.73 -2.22
N ASP A 765 -19.85 -5.88 -3.41
CA ASP A 765 -20.49 -5.79 -4.72
C ASP A 765 -20.48 -7.21 -5.31
N ALA A 766 -21.45 -8.02 -4.87
CA ALA A 766 -21.39 -9.47 -5.03
C ALA A 766 -21.52 -9.92 -6.49
N ASP A 767 -22.19 -9.15 -7.34
CA ASP A 767 -22.35 -9.45 -8.77
C ASP A 767 -21.51 -8.56 -9.72
N GLY A 768 -20.87 -7.51 -9.20
CA GLY A 768 -19.88 -6.69 -9.90
C GLY A 768 -20.49 -5.59 -10.77
N ASP A 769 -21.72 -5.18 -10.47
CA ASP A 769 -22.50 -4.24 -11.25
C ASP A 769 -22.30 -2.77 -10.83
N GLY A 770 -21.69 -2.57 -9.66
CA GLY A 770 -21.32 -1.28 -9.09
C GLY A 770 -22.22 -0.76 -7.97
N ALA A 771 -23.29 -1.46 -7.60
CA ALA A 771 -24.04 -1.26 -6.36
C ALA A 771 -23.53 -2.19 -5.25
N THR A 772 -23.62 -1.78 -3.98
CA THR A 772 -23.31 -2.69 -2.85
C THR A 772 -24.53 -3.51 -2.43
N ASN A 773 -24.30 -4.64 -1.76
CA ASN A 773 -25.36 -5.48 -1.21
C ASN A 773 -26.39 -4.66 -0.39
N LEU A 774 -25.91 -3.79 0.51
CA LEU A 774 -26.79 -2.92 1.30
C LEU A 774 -27.59 -1.92 0.45
N GLU A 775 -26.98 -1.37 -0.60
CA GLU A 775 -27.62 -0.41 -1.51
C GLU A 775 -28.79 -1.04 -2.28
N GLU A 776 -28.61 -2.29 -2.70
CA GLU A 776 -29.57 -3.08 -3.45
C GLU A 776 -30.71 -3.60 -2.57
N VAL A 777 -30.37 -4.19 -1.42
CA VAL A 777 -31.33 -4.73 -0.45
C VAL A 777 -32.22 -3.62 0.12
N SER A 778 -31.62 -2.48 0.50
CA SER A 778 -32.37 -1.35 1.04
C SER A 778 -33.14 -0.56 -0.04
N GLY A 779 -32.84 -0.78 -1.32
CA GLY A 779 -33.34 -0.01 -2.45
C GLY A 779 -33.04 1.49 -2.34
N SER A 780 -32.00 1.87 -1.58
CA SER A 780 -31.64 3.28 -1.32
C SER A 780 -31.25 4.02 -2.59
N GLU A 781 -30.69 3.29 -3.54
CA GLU A 781 -30.25 3.76 -4.84
C GLU A 781 -31.43 3.99 -5.81
N ASN A 782 -32.58 3.38 -5.54
CA ASN A 782 -33.81 3.59 -6.30
C ASN A 782 -34.69 4.75 -5.76
N ASP A 783 -34.06 5.87 -5.33
CA ASP A 783 -34.71 7.02 -4.67
C ASP A 783 -35.76 7.75 -5.54
N GLY A 784 -35.71 7.50 -6.85
CA GLY A 784 -36.57 8.05 -7.89
C GLY A 784 -37.84 7.25 -8.16
N TYR A 785 -37.85 5.95 -7.82
CA TYR A 785 -38.89 4.99 -8.22
C TYR A 785 -39.37 4.11 -7.06
N ASP A 786 -39.78 4.77 -5.96
CA ASP A 786 -40.42 4.16 -4.79
C ASP A 786 -39.50 3.28 -3.91
N ASN A 787 -38.16 3.33 -4.11
CA ASN A 787 -37.15 2.56 -3.36
C ASN A 787 -37.43 1.04 -3.39
N GLU A 788 -37.77 0.50 -4.57
CA GLU A 788 -37.94 -0.95 -4.73
C GLU A 788 -36.55 -1.61 -4.81
N PRO A 789 -36.25 -2.62 -3.96
CA PRO A 789 -34.96 -3.33 -3.95
C PRO A 789 -34.63 -4.04 -5.27
N THR A 790 -33.34 -4.30 -5.50
CA THR A 790 -32.81 -5.18 -6.57
C THR A 790 -32.25 -6.48 -5.96
N ASP A 791 -31.88 -7.47 -6.79
CA ASP A 791 -31.31 -8.74 -6.31
C ASP A 791 -29.78 -8.64 -6.30
N PRO A 792 -29.10 -8.64 -5.13
CA PRO A 792 -27.65 -8.42 -5.03
C PRO A 792 -26.75 -9.46 -5.71
N ARG A 793 -27.35 -10.45 -6.36
CA ARG A 793 -26.66 -11.53 -7.07
C ARG A 793 -27.04 -11.57 -8.55
N ASP A 794 -27.85 -10.64 -9.03
CA ASP A 794 -28.29 -10.54 -10.41
C ASP A 794 -28.04 -9.12 -10.95
N PRO A 795 -26.99 -8.92 -11.76
CA PRO A 795 -26.50 -7.58 -12.12
C PRO A 795 -27.37 -6.85 -13.15
N ASP A 796 -28.62 -7.28 -13.38
CA ASP A 796 -29.61 -6.76 -14.35
C ASP A 796 -31.00 -7.30 -13.96
N SER A 797 -31.63 -6.68 -12.95
CA SER A 797 -32.84 -7.17 -12.28
C SER A 797 -34.06 -7.29 -13.21
N ASP A 798 -34.19 -6.42 -14.22
CA ASP A 798 -35.31 -6.43 -15.16
C ASP A 798 -34.99 -7.06 -16.53
N ALA A 799 -33.73 -7.47 -16.72
CA ALA A 799 -33.19 -8.19 -17.87
C ALA A 799 -33.32 -7.43 -19.20
N ASP A 800 -33.10 -6.12 -19.17
CA ASP A 800 -33.18 -5.23 -20.33
C ASP A 800 -31.82 -4.92 -20.98
N GLY A 801 -30.74 -5.26 -20.27
CA GLY A 801 -29.35 -5.16 -20.74
C GLY A 801 -28.60 -3.92 -20.24
N LEU A 802 -29.15 -3.17 -19.31
CA LEU A 802 -28.42 -2.27 -18.41
C LEU A 802 -28.24 -2.97 -17.06
N SER A 803 -27.19 -2.64 -16.31
CA SER A 803 -27.05 -3.15 -14.95
C SER A 803 -27.75 -2.25 -13.94
N ASP A 804 -28.15 -2.80 -12.80
CA ASP A 804 -28.89 -2.07 -11.78
C ASP A 804 -28.10 -0.83 -11.32
N GLY A 805 -26.79 -1.00 -11.11
CA GLY A 805 -25.84 0.10 -10.87
C GLY A 805 -25.79 1.13 -12.01
N ASP A 806 -25.69 0.73 -13.28
CA ASP A 806 -25.69 1.67 -14.43
C ASP A 806 -27.04 2.41 -14.56
N GLU A 807 -28.14 1.75 -14.21
CA GLU A 807 -29.47 2.32 -14.24
C GLU A 807 -29.65 3.43 -13.23
N VAL A 808 -29.16 3.22 -12.02
CA VAL A 808 -29.17 4.24 -10.97
C VAL A 808 -28.19 5.37 -11.26
N ASP A 809 -26.95 5.05 -11.65
CA ASP A 809 -25.87 6.06 -11.69
C ASP A 809 -25.72 6.76 -13.04
N VAL A 810 -26.10 6.11 -14.13
CA VAL A 810 -25.81 6.56 -15.50
C VAL A 810 -27.06 6.97 -16.26
N THR A 811 -28.05 6.08 -16.40
CA THR A 811 -29.23 6.31 -17.25
C THR A 811 -30.39 6.94 -16.47
N LEU A 812 -30.40 6.81 -15.15
CA LEU A 812 -31.47 7.25 -14.24
C LEU A 812 -32.81 6.59 -14.58
N THR A 813 -32.77 5.33 -15.00
CA THR A 813 -33.93 4.46 -15.28
C THR A 813 -34.28 3.65 -14.03
N ASP A 814 -35.41 2.95 -14.05
CA ASP A 814 -35.87 2.15 -12.91
C ASP A 814 -35.38 0.71 -13.10
N PRO A 815 -34.43 0.21 -12.28
CA PRO A 815 -33.77 -1.09 -12.48
C PRO A 815 -34.71 -2.30 -12.40
N ASN A 816 -35.94 -2.06 -11.94
CA ASN A 816 -36.99 -3.07 -11.86
C ASN A 816 -37.97 -3.01 -13.05
N VAL A 817 -37.76 -2.13 -14.03
CA VAL A 817 -38.69 -1.84 -15.11
C VAL A 817 -38.00 -1.64 -16.46
N ALA A 818 -37.98 -2.73 -17.23
CA ALA A 818 -37.37 -2.82 -18.56
C ALA A 818 -37.96 -1.91 -19.67
N ASP A 819 -38.72 -0.86 -19.35
CA ASP A 819 -39.26 0.17 -20.26
C ASP A 819 -39.79 1.27 -19.34
N THR A 820 -38.87 2.04 -18.73
CA THR A 820 -39.15 3.02 -17.66
C THR A 820 -40.20 4.04 -18.10
N ASP A 821 -40.16 4.46 -19.37
CA ASP A 821 -41.05 5.51 -19.89
C ASP A 821 -42.36 5.00 -20.53
N GLY A 822 -42.45 3.69 -20.76
CA GLY A 822 -43.61 3.00 -21.32
C GLY A 822 -43.85 3.25 -22.82
N GLY A 823 -42.82 3.61 -23.57
CA GLY A 823 -42.83 3.87 -25.00
C GLY A 823 -42.93 2.59 -25.85
N GLY A 824 -42.49 1.46 -25.31
CA GLY A 824 -42.57 0.12 -25.89
C GLY A 824 -41.28 -0.39 -26.55
N VAL A 825 -40.14 0.24 -26.26
CA VAL A 825 -38.78 -0.30 -26.42
C VAL A 825 -38.15 -0.30 -25.02
N ASP A 826 -37.33 -1.30 -24.72
CA ASP A 826 -36.66 -1.39 -23.43
C ASP A 826 -35.48 -0.41 -23.31
N ASP A 827 -35.15 -0.01 -22.08
CA ASP A 827 -34.22 1.09 -21.80
C ASP A 827 -32.81 0.74 -22.30
N GLY A 828 -32.36 -0.50 -22.09
CA GLY A 828 -31.13 -1.04 -22.68
C GLY A 828 -31.09 -0.95 -24.21
N THR A 829 -32.17 -1.30 -24.92
CA THR A 829 -32.23 -1.11 -26.39
C THR A 829 -32.19 0.36 -26.77
N GLU A 830 -32.79 1.25 -25.99
CA GLU A 830 -32.80 2.70 -26.26
C GLU A 830 -31.40 3.30 -26.11
N VAL A 831 -30.71 2.97 -25.02
CA VAL A 831 -29.33 3.37 -24.77
C VAL A 831 -28.41 2.82 -25.87
N GLY A 832 -28.56 1.54 -26.23
CA GLY A 832 -27.82 0.91 -27.33
C GLY A 832 -28.12 1.53 -28.71
N ALA A 833 -29.35 2.01 -28.93
CA ALA A 833 -29.75 2.72 -30.15
C ALA A 833 -29.40 4.22 -30.13
N GLY A 834 -29.00 4.75 -28.97
CA GLY A 834 -28.77 6.18 -28.72
C GLY A 834 -30.04 7.03 -28.75
N THR A 835 -31.19 6.43 -28.41
CA THR A 835 -32.44 7.12 -28.05
C THR A 835 -32.47 7.41 -26.55
N ASP A 836 -33.49 8.10 -26.07
CA ASP A 836 -33.58 8.57 -24.67
C ASP A 836 -34.56 7.66 -23.91
N PRO A 837 -34.10 6.81 -22.98
CA PRO A 837 -34.94 5.83 -22.27
C PRO A 837 -36.02 6.48 -21.35
N LEU A 838 -36.01 7.82 -21.26
CA LEU A 838 -37.00 8.59 -20.51
C LEU A 838 -37.93 9.44 -21.43
N ASP A 839 -37.87 9.28 -22.76
CA ASP A 839 -38.76 9.92 -23.75
C ASP A 839 -39.53 8.93 -24.66
N PRO A 840 -40.83 8.66 -24.40
CA PRO A 840 -41.59 7.56 -25.04
C PRO A 840 -42.01 7.88 -26.49
N THR A 841 -41.36 8.85 -27.11
CA THR A 841 -41.65 9.37 -28.43
C THR A 841 -40.58 9.11 -29.48
N ASP A 842 -39.41 8.59 -29.09
CA ASP A 842 -38.33 8.24 -30.01
C ASP A 842 -37.99 6.74 -30.11
N ASP A 843 -38.76 5.88 -29.42
CA ASP A 843 -38.85 4.43 -29.59
C ASP A 843 -39.07 4.03 -31.06
N THR A 844 -37.96 3.75 -31.75
CA THR A 844 -38.00 3.28 -33.14
C THR A 844 -37.27 1.96 -33.24
N PRO A 845 -37.94 0.86 -33.67
CA PRO A 845 -37.29 -0.45 -33.69
C PRO A 845 -36.11 -0.47 -34.67
N VAL A 846 -34.88 -0.62 -34.15
CA VAL A 846 -33.66 -0.82 -34.95
C VAL A 846 -33.45 -2.32 -35.19
N VAL A 847 -32.83 -2.65 -36.31
CA VAL A 847 -32.77 -4.00 -36.90
C VAL A 847 -31.31 -4.45 -36.91
N ASP A 848 -30.96 -5.43 -36.05
CA ASP A 848 -29.87 -6.43 -36.17
C ASP A 848 -28.56 -5.92 -36.83
N GLY A 849 -27.64 -5.41 -35.99
CA GLY A 849 -26.30 -4.93 -36.32
C GLY A 849 -25.20 -5.99 -36.09
N ASP A 850 -24.04 -5.75 -36.67
CA ASP A 850 -22.74 -6.41 -36.46
C ASP A 850 -21.83 -5.20 -36.23
N THR A 851 -21.80 -4.74 -34.98
CA THR A 851 -21.44 -3.37 -34.60
C THR A 851 -19.93 -3.15 -34.68
N ASP A 852 -19.15 -4.17 -34.35
CA ASP A 852 -17.70 -4.19 -34.39
C ASP A 852 -17.11 -4.68 -35.74
N GLY A 853 -17.91 -5.36 -36.56
CA GLY A 853 -17.57 -5.81 -37.90
C GLY A 853 -16.75 -7.10 -37.96
N ASP A 854 -16.79 -7.94 -36.92
CA ASP A 854 -15.97 -9.15 -36.79
C ASP A 854 -16.56 -10.38 -37.54
N GLY A 855 -17.86 -10.31 -37.84
CA GLY A 855 -18.62 -11.30 -38.59
C GLY A 855 -19.59 -12.15 -37.76
N LEU A 856 -19.77 -11.87 -36.47
CA LEU A 856 -20.95 -12.19 -35.66
C LEU A 856 -21.92 -11.00 -35.69
N THR A 857 -23.21 -11.24 -35.45
CA THR A 857 -24.16 -10.15 -35.18
C THR A 857 -24.19 -9.85 -33.69
N ASP A 858 -24.59 -8.65 -33.29
CA ASP A 858 -24.68 -8.25 -31.88
C ASP A 858 -25.50 -9.27 -31.04
N ALA A 859 -26.55 -9.86 -31.64
CA ALA A 859 -27.36 -10.91 -31.02
C ALA A 859 -26.69 -12.31 -30.98
N GLU A 860 -25.79 -12.61 -31.91
CA GLU A 860 -24.97 -13.83 -31.88
C GLU A 860 -23.86 -13.69 -30.83
N GLU A 861 -23.33 -12.49 -30.63
CA GLU A 861 -22.31 -12.17 -29.63
C GLU A 861 -22.87 -12.26 -28.21
N GLN A 862 -24.07 -11.70 -27.99
CA GLN A 862 -24.80 -11.86 -26.73
C GLN A 862 -25.10 -13.33 -26.39
N GLU A 863 -25.45 -14.18 -27.38
CA GLU A 863 -25.63 -15.63 -27.15
C GLU A 863 -24.31 -16.37 -26.81
N LEU A 864 -23.17 -15.82 -27.21
CA LEU A 864 -21.84 -16.40 -27.03
C LEU A 864 -21.07 -15.80 -25.84
N GLY A 865 -21.57 -14.70 -25.27
CA GLY A 865 -20.92 -13.94 -24.19
C GLY A 865 -19.74 -13.08 -24.66
N THR A 866 -19.64 -12.80 -25.97
CA THR A 866 -18.61 -11.92 -26.55
C THR A 866 -19.12 -10.48 -26.61
N ASP A 867 -18.22 -9.49 -26.59
CA ASP A 867 -18.58 -8.05 -26.56
C ASP A 867 -18.95 -7.55 -27.97
N PRO A 868 -20.20 -7.11 -28.21
CA PRO A 868 -20.65 -6.59 -29.52
C PRO A 868 -19.89 -5.37 -30.05
N LEU A 869 -19.06 -4.73 -29.22
CA LEU A 869 -18.22 -3.58 -29.57
C LEU A 869 -16.75 -3.94 -29.74
N ASP A 870 -16.32 -5.15 -29.37
CA ASP A 870 -14.92 -5.60 -29.41
C ASP A 870 -14.73 -6.82 -30.31
N PRO A 871 -14.07 -6.66 -31.48
CA PRO A 871 -13.92 -7.74 -32.46
C PRO A 871 -12.88 -8.81 -32.11
N ASP A 872 -12.47 -8.94 -30.85
CA ASP A 872 -11.45 -9.88 -30.32
C ASP A 872 -11.59 -9.92 -28.77
N THR A 873 -12.72 -10.40 -28.24
CA THR A 873 -13.11 -10.29 -26.82
C THR A 873 -12.05 -10.82 -25.86
N ASP A 874 -11.42 -11.95 -26.19
CA ASP A 874 -10.36 -12.52 -25.36
C ASP A 874 -8.97 -11.96 -25.66
N ASP A 875 -8.80 -11.03 -26.59
CA ASP A 875 -7.59 -10.23 -26.76
C ASP A 875 -6.34 -11.08 -27.10
N ASP A 876 -6.52 -12.23 -27.75
CA ASP A 876 -5.46 -13.18 -28.12
C ASP A 876 -4.85 -12.90 -29.51
N GLY A 877 -5.53 -12.06 -30.28
CA GLY A 877 -5.19 -11.65 -31.64
C GLY A 877 -5.97 -12.39 -32.73
N LEU A 878 -7.05 -13.10 -32.40
CA LEU A 878 -7.92 -13.82 -33.33
C LEU A 878 -9.38 -13.49 -33.04
N GLN A 879 -9.95 -12.66 -33.90
CA GLN A 879 -11.34 -12.19 -33.79
C GLN A 879 -12.40 -13.29 -33.55
N ASP A 880 -13.39 -12.99 -32.72
CA ASP A 880 -14.41 -13.93 -32.19
C ASP A 880 -15.18 -14.64 -33.32
N GLY A 881 -15.59 -13.89 -34.35
CA GLY A 881 -16.27 -14.41 -35.53
C GLY A 881 -15.46 -15.49 -36.24
N PRO A 882 -14.20 -15.25 -36.64
CA PRO A 882 -13.28 -16.29 -37.09
C PRO A 882 -13.06 -17.46 -36.13
N GLU A 883 -13.02 -17.23 -34.83
CA GLU A 883 -12.88 -18.30 -33.82
C GLU A 883 -14.05 -19.26 -33.87
N VAL A 884 -15.26 -18.73 -33.75
CA VAL A 884 -16.50 -19.50 -33.76
C VAL A 884 -16.73 -20.16 -35.12
N ASN A 885 -16.56 -19.40 -36.21
CA ASN A 885 -16.97 -19.85 -37.54
C ASN A 885 -15.92 -20.67 -38.30
N GLN A 886 -14.62 -20.54 -37.98
CA GLN A 886 -13.53 -21.14 -38.77
C GLN A 886 -12.62 -22.06 -37.97
N HIS A 887 -12.22 -21.65 -36.77
CA HIS A 887 -11.22 -22.35 -35.96
C HIS A 887 -11.85 -23.28 -34.92
N GLN A 888 -13.11 -23.03 -34.56
CA GLN A 888 -13.86 -23.71 -33.51
C GLN A 888 -13.15 -23.63 -32.14
N THR A 889 -12.40 -22.55 -31.92
CA THR A 889 -11.81 -22.14 -30.65
C THR A 889 -12.85 -21.40 -29.82
N ASP A 890 -12.53 -21.16 -28.55
CA ASP A 890 -13.42 -20.54 -27.57
C ASP A 890 -13.10 -19.03 -27.51
N PRO A 891 -14.00 -18.14 -28.00
CA PRO A 891 -13.70 -16.72 -28.14
C PRO A 891 -13.58 -15.94 -26.82
N LEU A 892 -13.82 -16.61 -25.69
CA LEU A 892 -13.66 -16.02 -24.36
C LEU A 892 -12.35 -16.45 -23.69
N ARG A 893 -11.44 -17.08 -24.45
CA ARG A 893 -10.36 -17.84 -23.85
C ARG A 893 -9.12 -17.94 -24.74
N LYS A 894 -8.16 -17.07 -24.41
CA LYS A 894 -6.84 -16.90 -25.07
C LYS A 894 -6.09 -18.17 -25.48
N ASP A 895 -6.32 -19.33 -24.87
CA ASP A 895 -5.60 -20.60 -25.14
C ASP A 895 -6.59 -21.75 -24.93
N THR A 896 -7.34 -22.11 -25.98
CA THR A 896 -8.41 -23.11 -25.98
C THR A 896 -7.92 -24.47 -25.50
N ASP A 897 -6.81 -24.96 -26.05
CA ASP A 897 -6.36 -26.30 -25.73
C ASP A 897 -5.54 -26.40 -24.44
N ARG A 898 -5.04 -25.30 -23.87
CA ARG A 898 -4.23 -25.21 -22.63
C ARG A 898 -2.84 -25.81 -22.75
N ASP A 899 -2.12 -25.51 -23.82
CA ASP A 899 -0.73 -25.94 -24.01
C ASP A 899 0.32 -24.84 -23.77
N GLY A 900 -0.17 -23.61 -23.61
CA GLY A 900 0.61 -22.41 -23.36
C GLY A 900 0.90 -21.60 -24.62
N LEU A 901 0.27 -21.83 -25.77
CA LEU A 901 0.21 -20.88 -26.90
C LEU A 901 -1.20 -20.32 -27.02
N THR A 902 -1.32 -19.05 -27.42
CA THR A 902 -2.64 -18.49 -27.69
C THR A 902 -3.18 -18.93 -29.03
N ASP A 903 -4.50 -19.09 -29.16
CA ASP A 903 -5.16 -19.56 -30.38
C ASP A 903 -4.80 -18.68 -31.59
N GLY A 904 -4.82 -17.36 -31.43
CA GLY A 904 -4.36 -16.40 -32.43
C GLY A 904 -2.89 -16.54 -32.77
N ARG A 905 -2.02 -16.88 -31.81
CA ARG A 905 -0.60 -17.15 -32.10
C ARG A 905 -0.44 -18.46 -32.87
N GLU A 906 -1.25 -19.47 -32.57
CA GLU A 906 -1.23 -20.76 -33.23
C GLU A 906 -1.67 -20.66 -34.69
N VAL A 907 -2.79 -19.99 -34.93
CA VAL A 907 -3.35 -19.77 -36.26
C VAL A 907 -2.45 -18.86 -37.10
N LEU A 908 -2.04 -17.70 -36.56
CA LEU A 908 -1.40 -16.65 -37.36
C LEU A 908 0.11 -16.83 -37.51
N ARG A 909 0.80 -17.51 -36.58
CA ARG A 909 2.28 -17.53 -36.54
C ARG A 909 2.91 -18.92 -36.57
N THR A 910 2.42 -19.88 -35.78
CA THR A 910 3.05 -21.23 -35.69
C THR A 910 2.41 -22.26 -36.61
N SER A 911 1.19 -22.00 -37.08
CA SER A 911 0.39 -22.91 -37.92
C SER A 911 0.17 -24.29 -37.26
N THR A 912 0.11 -24.31 -35.93
CA THR A 912 -0.29 -25.44 -35.10
C THR A 912 -1.81 -25.52 -34.99
N ASP A 913 -2.34 -26.62 -34.45
CA ASP A 913 -3.79 -26.88 -34.34
C ASP A 913 -4.26 -26.41 -32.96
N PRO A 914 -4.99 -25.27 -32.85
CA PRO A 914 -5.34 -24.64 -31.57
C PRO A 914 -6.28 -25.47 -30.67
N LEU A 915 -6.79 -26.59 -31.19
CA LEU A 915 -7.63 -27.52 -30.44
C LEU A 915 -6.84 -28.73 -29.90
N ARG A 916 -5.52 -28.74 -30.07
CA ARG A 916 -4.67 -29.91 -29.80
C ARG A 916 -3.30 -29.51 -29.30
N LYS A 917 -3.12 -29.69 -27.97
CA LYS A 917 -1.87 -29.47 -27.23
C LYS A 917 -0.56 -29.99 -27.84
N ASP A 918 -0.64 -30.92 -28.78
CA ASP A 918 0.51 -31.57 -29.43
C ASP A 918 0.09 -31.90 -30.86
N THR A 919 0.35 -30.94 -31.77
CA THR A 919 -0.08 -30.98 -33.16
C THR A 919 0.47 -32.19 -33.88
N ASP A 920 1.77 -32.46 -33.74
CA ASP A 920 2.41 -33.57 -34.45
C ASP A 920 2.22 -34.94 -33.76
N GLY A 921 1.88 -34.95 -32.47
CA GLY A 921 1.54 -36.13 -31.69
C GLY A 921 2.75 -36.95 -31.25
N GLU A 922 3.85 -36.32 -30.86
CA GLU A 922 5.03 -37.00 -30.29
C GLU A 922 5.15 -36.94 -28.77
N GLY A 923 4.23 -36.22 -28.14
CA GLY A 923 4.06 -36.05 -26.72
C GLY A 923 4.90 -34.93 -26.13
N LEU A 924 5.35 -33.98 -26.95
CA LEU A 924 5.84 -32.67 -26.52
C LEU A 924 4.78 -31.66 -26.94
N THR A 925 4.40 -30.72 -26.08
CA THR A 925 3.33 -29.78 -26.43
C THR A 925 3.83 -28.65 -27.31
N ASP A 926 3.00 -28.11 -28.20
CA ASP A 926 3.39 -27.08 -29.16
C ASP A 926 3.93 -25.84 -28.42
N GLY A 927 3.30 -25.46 -27.31
CA GLY A 927 3.79 -24.41 -26.40
C GLY A 927 5.17 -24.68 -25.82
N ARG A 928 5.48 -25.91 -25.43
CA ARG A 928 6.83 -26.26 -24.93
C ARG A 928 7.86 -26.24 -26.05
N GLU A 929 7.49 -26.69 -27.25
CA GLU A 929 8.35 -26.66 -28.42
C GLU A 929 8.72 -25.24 -28.80
N VAL A 930 7.75 -24.34 -28.85
CA VAL A 930 7.98 -22.96 -29.30
C VAL A 930 8.57 -22.08 -28.19
N LYS A 931 8.10 -22.18 -26.95
CA LYS A 931 8.60 -21.33 -25.84
C LYS A 931 9.93 -21.83 -25.29
N ARG A 932 10.09 -23.14 -25.05
CA ARG A 932 11.25 -23.71 -24.33
C ARG A 932 12.31 -24.34 -25.22
N PHE A 933 11.94 -25.25 -26.12
CA PHE A 933 12.91 -26.08 -26.85
C PHE A 933 13.34 -25.51 -28.21
N LYS A 934 12.56 -24.54 -28.73
CA LYS A 934 12.73 -23.91 -30.04
C LYS A 934 12.74 -24.92 -31.20
N THR A 935 12.02 -26.03 -31.02
CA THR A 935 11.80 -27.08 -32.04
C THR A 935 10.65 -26.70 -32.98
N ASP A 936 10.50 -27.44 -34.08
CA ASP A 936 9.45 -27.25 -35.08
C ASP A 936 8.21 -28.06 -34.65
N PRO A 937 7.16 -27.43 -34.09
CA PRO A 937 6.00 -28.14 -33.51
C PRO A 937 5.18 -28.93 -34.54
N LEU A 938 5.46 -28.74 -35.83
CA LEU A 938 4.85 -29.49 -36.92
C LEU A 938 5.67 -30.75 -37.29
N ARG A 939 6.74 -31.04 -36.55
CA ARG A 939 7.71 -32.10 -36.89
C ARG A 939 8.36 -32.74 -35.66
N LYS A 940 8.02 -34.02 -35.52
CA LYS A 940 8.63 -34.95 -34.57
C LYS A 940 10.15 -34.97 -34.48
N ASP A 941 10.85 -34.60 -35.53
CA ASP A 941 12.31 -34.75 -35.62
C ASP A 941 12.82 -33.49 -36.33
N THR A 942 13.05 -32.45 -35.52
CA THR A 942 13.35 -31.10 -36.01
C THR A 942 14.64 -31.10 -36.80
N ASP A 943 15.70 -31.71 -36.28
CA ASP A 943 16.99 -31.71 -36.93
C ASP A 943 17.14 -32.79 -38.02
N ARG A 944 16.31 -33.84 -38.02
CA ARG A 944 16.29 -34.96 -38.96
C ARG A 944 17.44 -35.94 -38.79
N ASP A 945 17.88 -36.19 -37.57
CA ASP A 945 18.85 -37.24 -37.24
C ASP A 945 18.17 -38.62 -37.04
N GLY A 946 16.85 -38.62 -36.80
CA GLY A 946 16.00 -39.79 -36.65
C GLY A 946 15.75 -40.20 -35.20
N LEU A 947 16.19 -39.44 -34.21
CA LEU A 947 15.53 -39.33 -32.91
C LEU A 947 14.40 -38.32 -33.04
N ASN A 948 13.45 -38.38 -32.11
CA ASN A 948 12.34 -37.45 -32.11
C ASN A 948 12.51 -36.50 -30.92
N ASP A 949 12.03 -35.26 -31.02
CA ASP A 949 12.50 -34.17 -30.16
C ASP A 949 12.23 -34.48 -28.68
N ARG A 950 11.05 -35.04 -28.36
CA ARG A 950 10.74 -35.57 -27.01
C ARG A 950 11.80 -36.55 -26.49
N VAL A 951 12.27 -37.47 -27.33
CA VAL A 951 13.27 -38.47 -26.91
C VAL A 951 14.63 -37.84 -26.65
N GLU A 952 14.97 -36.79 -27.38
CA GLU A 952 16.21 -36.05 -27.24
C GLU A 952 16.20 -35.21 -25.96
N VAL A 953 15.16 -34.42 -25.73
CA VAL A 953 15.04 -33.58 -24.54
C VAL A 953 14.89 -34.39 -23.25
N THR A 954 14.29 -35.59 -23.32
CA THR A 954 14.17 -36.50 -22.16
C THR A 954 15.36 -37.45 -22.00
N GLY A 955 16.27 -37.51 -22.99
CA GLY A 955 17.37 -38.48 -23.07
C GLY A 955 16.91 -39.95 -22.96
N SER A 956 15.63 -40.23 -23.20
CA SER A 956 15.01 -41.53 -22.87
C SER A 956 15.54 -42.69 -23.72
N ALA A 957 16.16 -42.40 -24.87
CA ALA A 957 16.88 -43.38 -25.68
C ALA A 957 18.31 -43.67 -25.17
N ASN A 958 18.89 -42.80 -24.34
CA ASN A 958 20.26 -42.88 -23.84
C ASN A 958 20.37 -43.46 -22.40
N LYS A 959 19.61 -44.51 -22.11
CA LYS A 959 19.54 -45.12 -20.76
C LYS A 959 20.88 -45.64 -20.21
N ARG A 960 21.89 -45.79 -21.05
CA ARG A 960 23.22 -46.30 -20.66
C ARG A 960 24.08 -45.24 -19.98
N TYR A 961 23.87 -43.98 -20.33
CA TYR A 961 24.64 -42.84 -19.85
C TYR A 961 23.66 -41.87 -19.18
N ASP A 962 23.00 -42.38 -18.14
CA ASP A 962 22.08 -41.63 -17.25
C ASP A 962 21.01 -40.79 -17.94
N ARG A 963 20.53 -41.26 -19.10
CA ARG A 963 19.54 -40.55 -19.93
C ARG A 963 20.03 -39.15 -20.31
N CYS A 964 21.30 -39.00 -20.68
CA CYS A 964 21.81 -37.71 -21.11
C CYS A 964 20.96 -37.14 -22.27
N PRO A 965 20.37 -35.94 -22.11
CA PRO A 965 19.59 -35.27 -23.15
C PRO A 965 20.47 -34.83 -24.32
N THR A 966 19.96 -34.99 -25.54
CA THR A 966 20.61 -34.50 -26.77
C THR A 966 19.93 -33.24 -27.27
N ASN A 967 20.59 -32.49 -28.14
CA ASN A 967 20.10 -31.22 -28.64
C ASN A 967 19.19 -31.45 -29.87
N PRO A 968 17.87 -31.25 -29.77
CA PRO A 968 16.92 -31.57 -30.86
C PRO A 968 17.04 -30.65 -32.09
N LEU A 969 17.87 -29.60 -32.01
CA LEU A 969 18.15 -28.69 -33.13
C LEU A 969 19.44 -29.07 -33.87
N ARG A 970 20.16 -30.11 -33.40
CA ARG A 970 21.50 -30.45 -33.87
C ARG A 970 21.74 -31.94 -33.83
N LYS A 971 21.88 -32.52 -35.03
CA LYS A 971 22.15 -33.96 -35.22
C LYS A 971 23.30 -34.57 -34.42
N ASP A 972 24.23 -33.75 -33.96
CA ASP A 972 25.54 -34.11 -33.41
C ASP A 972 25.79 -33.17 -32.23
N THR A 973 25.36 -33.60 -31.05
CA THR A 973 25.32 -32.79 -29.82
C THR A 973 26.72 -32.45 -29.33
N ASP A 974 27.62 -33.42 -29.25
CA ASP A 974 29.00 -33.26 -28.77
C ASP A 974 30.01 -32.82 -29.86
N ARG A 975 29.56 -32.76 -31.12
CA ARG A 975 30.30 -32.29 -32.30
C ARG A 975 31.48 -33.19 -32.65
N ASP A 976 31.38 -34.48 -32.40
CA ASP A 976 32.41 -35.46 -32.67
C ASP A 976 32.36 -36.05 -34.11
N ARG A 977 31.28 -35.70 -34.84
CA ARG A 977 30.92 -36.12 -36.21
C ARG A 977 30.19 -37.45 -36.33
N LEU A 978 29.71 -38.02 -35.24
CA LEU A 978 28.62 -38.99 -35.21
C LEU A 978 27.31 -38.23 -35.03
N SER A 979 26.19 -38.88 -35.32
CA SER A 979 24.89 -38.29 -34.97
C SER A 979 24.40 -38.93 -33.69
N ASP A 980 23.60 -38.22 -32.92
CA ASP A 980 23.09 -38.66 -31.62
C ASP A 980 22.38 -40.02 -31.74
N ARG A 981 21.57 -40.20 -32.79
CA ARG A 981 20.98 -41.50 -33.14
C ARG A 981 22.03 -42.57 -33.41
N ALA A 982 23.08 -42.26 -34.17
CA ALA A 982 24.12 -43.20 -34.54
C ALA A 982 24.90 -43.66 -33.31
N GLU A 983 25.17 -42.76 -32.39
CA GLU A 983 25.81 -43.05 -31.12
C GLU A 983 24.95 -43.95 -30.25
N ILE A 984 23.68 -43.61 -30.06
CA ILE A 984 22.77 -44.40 -29.22
C ILE A 984 22.49 -45.78 -29.84
N LYS A 985 22.13 -45.85 -31.12
CA LYS A 985 21.63 -47.09 -31.74
C LYS A 985 22.74 -47.97 -32.31
N ARG A 986 23.79 -47.39 -32.88
CA ARG A 986 24.78 -48.13 -33.67
C ARG A 986 26.10 -48.34 -32.92
N TYR A 987 26.67 -47.28 -32.35
CA TYR A 987 28.00 -47.34 -31.73
C TYR A 987 27.95 -47.59 -30.22
N ARG A 988 26.83 -47.24 -29.57
CA ARG A 988 26.58 -47.29 -28.13
C ARG A 988 27.58 -46.43 -27.33
N THR A 989 27.93 -45.27 -27.87
CA THR A 989 28.74 -44.20 -27.27
C THR A 989 27.83 -43.16 -26.62
N ASN A 990 28.40 -42.25 -25.83
CA ASN A 990 27.68 -41.21 -25.12
C ASN A 990 27.57 -39.95 -26.01
N PRO A 991 26.38 -39.61 -26.53
CA PRO A 991 26.21 -38.46 -27.43
C PRO A 991 26.44 -37.08 -26.80
N CYS A 992 26.65 -37.03 -25.49
CA CYS A 992 27.00 -35.81 -24.76
C CYS A 992 28.50 -35.71 -24.45
N ASP A 993 29.28 -36.75 -24.76
CA ASP A 993 30.70 -36.83 -24.47
C ASP A 993 31.47 -37.29 -25.70
N ARG A 994 32.22 -36.33 -26.25
CA ARG A 994 33.04 -36.48 -27.44
C ARG A 994 34.04 -37.64 -27.36
N ASP A 995 34.39 -38.14 -26.19
CA ASP A 995 35.37 -39.21 -25.96
C ASP A 995 34.88 -40.17 -24.86
N THR A 996 33.92 -41.05 -25.19
CA THR A 996 33.23 -41.93 -24.24
C THR A 996 34.18 -42.76 -23.36
N ASP A 997 35.36 -43.13 -23.88
CA ASP A 997 36.33 -43.97 -23.17
C ASP A 997 37.49 -43.20 -22.49
N ASN A 998 37.47 -41.86 -22.59
CA ASN A 998 38.51 -40.97 -22.09
C ASN A 998 39.92 -41.39 -22.56
N GLY A 999 40.04 -41.75 -23.84
CA GLY A 999 41.23 -42.25 -24.52
C GLY A 999 42.05 -41.17 -25.23
N GLY A 1000 41.51 -39.95 -25.33
CA GLY A 1000 42.09 -38.79 -25.99
C GLY A 1000 41.81 -38.71 -27.49
N ILE A 1001 40.88 -39.51 -28.02
CA ILE A 1001 40.48 -39.53 -29.43
C ILE A 1001 38.96 -39.56 -29.46
N SER A 1002 38.34 -38.65 -30.22
CA SER A 1002 36.88 -38.60 -30.23
C SER A 1002 36.23 -39.81 -30.89
N ASP A 1003 35.04 -40.20 -30.45
CA ASP A 1003 34.36 -41.44 -30.87
C ASP A 1003 34.16 -41.48 -32.40
N GLY A 1004 33.75 -40.37 -33.00
CA GLY A 1004 33.57 -40.21 -34.45
C GLY A 1004 34.87 -40.27 -35.25
N ARG A 1005 36.01 -39.99 -34.62
CA ARG A 1005 37.35 -40.20 -35.21
C ARG A 1005 37.76 -41.66 -35.10
N GLU A 1006 37.43 -42.33 -34.01
CA GLU A 1006 37.69 -43.76 -33.80
C GLU A 1006 36.88 -44.63 -34.76
N VAL A 1007 35.58 -44.38 -34.87
CA VAL A 1007 34.69 -45.02 -35.84
C VAL A 1007 35.21 -44.86 -37.26
N ARG A 1008 35.66 -43.65 -37.62
CA ARG A 1008 36.25 -43.37 -38.95
C ARG A 1008 37.55 -44.12 -39.20
N ASN A 1009 38.35 -44.32 -38.16
CA ASN A 1009 39.61 -45.07 -38.22
C ASN A 1009 39.39 -46.59 -38.08
N GLY A 1010 38.17 -47.04 -37.79
CA GLY A 1010 37.81 -48.44 -37.60
C GLY A 1010 38.21 -49.01 -36.23
N THR A 1011 38.41 -48.17 -35.22
CA THR A 1011 38.63 -48.58 -33.81
C THR A 1011 37.29 -48.58 -33.04
N ASP A 1012 37.23 -49.29 -31.90
CA ASP A 1012 36.00 -49.39 -31.07
C ASP A 1012 35.99 -48.24 -30.06
N PRO A 1013 35.05 -47.28 -30.17
CA PRO A 1013 35.03 -46.03 -29.39
C PRO A 1013 34.59 -46.20 -27.92
N ARG A 1014 34.56 -47.42 -27.40
CA ARG A 1014 34.14 -47.72 -26.01
C ARG A 1014 35.25 -48.41 -25.24
N VAL A 1015 36.42 -48.55 -25.85
CA VAL A 1015 37.51 -49.36 -25.34
C VAL A 1015 38.77 -48.54 -25.48
N LYS A 1016 39.19 -47.98 -24.34
CA LYS A 1016 40.39 -47.16 -24.23
C LYS A 1016 41.52 -47.75 -25.06
N GLY A 1017 41.79 -47.13 -26.20
CA GLY A 1017 42.83 -47.58 -27.12
C GLY A 1017 44.16 -47.69 -26.38
N PRO A 1018 45.14 -48.49 -26.88
CA PRO A 1018 46.49 -48.40 -26.36
C PRO A 1018 46.94 -46.96 -26.59
N GLY A 1019 46.91 -46.16 -25.52
CA GLY A 1019 47.21 -44.75 -25.55
C GLY A 1019 48.50 -44.55 -26.33
N LYS A 1020 48.63 -43.43 -27.03
CA LYS A 1020 49.87 -43.04 -27.71
C LYS A 1020 51.03 -43.01 -26.69
N GLY A 1021 51.56 -44.19 -26.38
CA GLY A 1021 52.89 -44.42 -25.89
C GLY A 1021 53.79 -43.90 -26.99
N GLY A 1022 54.59 -42.90 -26.63
CA GLY A 1022 55.29 -42.06 -27.57
C GLY A 1022 56.17 -42.82 -28.55
N ARG A 1023 56.62 -42.05 -29.55
CA ARG A 1023 57.96 -42.10 -30.14
C ARG A 1023 58.05 -41.08 -31.27
N GLY A 1024 59.20 -40.40 -31.31
CA GLY A 1024 59.97 -40.23 -32.55
C GLY A 1024 59.73 -38.94 -33.29
#